data_AF-A0A6G9SR22-F1
#
_entry.id   AF-A0A6G9SR22-F1
#
_cell.length_a   1.000
_cell.length_b   1.000
_cell.length_c   1.000
_cell.angle_alpha   90.00
_cell.angle_beta   90.00
_cell.angle_gamma   90.00
#
_symmetry.space_group_name_H-M   'P 1'
#
loop_
_entity.id
_entity.type
_entity.pdbx_description
1 polymer ?
#
loop_
_entity_poly.entity_id
_entity_poly.type
_entity_poly.pdbx_seq_one_letter_code
_entity_poly.pdbx_strand_id
1 'polypeptide(L)'
;MEFSPDIHQPVPQLATKETASLRADYPCIEHLEAGNIAPWLVERLDQLLVRAKTERAGMNLAKCVTLATASIGAVCYATSPLAPIGALVAGLGYAWSVVQDMTDSHCFAPIPFVRGNFLEFLSAMGDSEARAEWFAGSNEIVDLMNHLTPTERSEFVMLRQYTNTLTDFLTGVEAGKRFYAYRWLLDNFTTFRGAFPTVEQLGKHLAQVAPDPRIDQAQVTLIQEQSQLPQAKIPEPKFVELPQPHFVQLPSPPRSEPAAQTIAPDIQSVLALPLHTRAIAIIDALTKSGFDIAKCIRDQITVIAGNQRGGKGTLMAILAILSKALEPNTKIHYYTAGDDIYPFQCHHLVCRLSYPQMEGAKADAIVAGDLYQYLREMDNAAQNSYTDIILVIDEAVALSDYLSDDQKQWIIRFLFTRASKKGAQIFVVLHGKNLTSWVGTKNTAGFGDTFKSGATFIGCEATSKKLSPLKSISLSTGRYFLADPDSFDKAIAQGEIGTIPDWLKTEVNPHSGQPDPARTLLVYFPELKSDSPALADSVPPQEKPQDEFLNQARAWINDNWIISDAPPPTLHPNPSDTDRYQPTDKASEVLETSGIDTGNDTGIGDTIPENGDSKTLADDTRNDTDRCYTPASLTSDQLVGIVKQMVDKKMSQTQIIQSLWGVEKNGKGWKQAYTEYKELFP
;
A
#
# COMPACT_ATOMS: atom_id res chain seq x y z
N MET A 1 36.17 -46.70 39.09
CA MET A 1 35.13 -46.07 38.26
C MET A 1 34.88 -44.71 38.83
N GLU A 2 35.51 -43.68 38.27
CA GLU A 2 35.20 -42.29 38.56
C GLU A 2 34.85 -41.65 37.23
N PHE A 3 33.58 -41.29 37.06
CA PHE A 3 33.11 -40.48 35.96
C PHE A 3 33.53 -39.04 36.24
N SER A 4 34.50 -38.56 35.49
CA SER A 4 34.80 -37.12 35.40
C SER A 4 33.70 -36.50 34.54
N PRO A 5 32.94 -35.51 35.02
CA PRO A 5 32.04 -34.76 34.15
C PRO A 5 32.90 -33.90 33.23
N ASP A 6 32.85 -34.16 31.94
CA ASP A 6 33.39 -33.27 30.92
C ASP A 6 32.66 -31.92 31.02
N ILE A 7 33.28 -30.97 31.73
CA ILE A 7 32.89 -29.58 31.68
C ILE A 7 33.37 -29.05 30.33
N HIS A 8 32.53 -29.22 29.30
CA HIS A 8 32.72 -28.50 28.06
C HIS A 8 32.70 -27.00 28.38
N GLN A 9 33.85 -26.35 28.28
CA GLN A 9 33.91 -24.89 28.29
C GLN A 9 32.99 -24.39 27.17
N PRO A 10 31.96 -23.57 27.46
CA PRO A 10 31.09 -23.05 26.43
C PRO A 10 31.95 -22.23 25.47
N VAL A 11 31.94 -22.61 24.19
CA VAL A 11 32.58 -21.83 23.14
C VAL A 11 32.11 -20.38 23.29
N PRO A 12 33.02 -19.39 23.37
CA PRO A 12 32.65 -18.00 23.54
C PRO A 12 31.66 -17.60 22.44
N GLN A 13 30.40 -17.34 22.82
CA GLN A 13 29.40 -16.88 21.89
C GLN A 13 29.66 -15.39 21.64
N LEU A 14 29.86 -15.01 20.36
CA LEU A 14 29.97 -13.61 19.94
C LEU A 14 28.69 -12.80 20.25
N ALA A 15 27.56 -13.48 20.49
CA ALA A 15 26.28 -12.84 20.80
C ALA A 15 26.11 -12.64 22.30
N THR A 16 25.94 -11.38 22.70
CA THR A 16 25.43 -10.99 24.03
C THR A 16 23.92 -11.24 24.12
N LYS A 17 23.36 -11.30 25.34
CA LYS A 17 21.89 -11.36 25.52
C LYS A 17 21.16 -10.21 24.80
N GLU A 18 21.79 -9.05 24.73
CA GLU A 18 21.28 -7.86 24.06
C GLU A 18 21.20 -8.05 22.53
N THR A 19 22.21 -8.68 21.92
CA THR A 19 22.27 -8.92 20.46
C THR A 19 21.51 -10.18 20.02
N ALA A 20 21.09 -11.04 20.95
CA ALA A 20 20.21 -12.18 20.65
C ALA A 20 18.80 -11.72 20.21
N SER A 21 18.30 -10.62 20.77
CA SER A 21 17.00 -10.04 20.43
C SER A 21 16.94 -9.54 18.97
N LEU A 22 18.06 -9.01 18.46
CA LEU A 22 18.19 -8.53 17.07
C LEU A 22 17.97 -9.64 16.04
N ARG A 23 18.08 -10.92 16.40
CA ARG A 23 17.81 -12.04 15.49
C ARG A 23 16.30 -12.33 15.40
N ALA A 24 15.58 -12.14 16.51
CA ALA A 24 14.13 -12.31 16.56
C ALA A 24 13.39 -11.19 15.80
N ASP A 25 14.07 -10.06 15.54
CA ASP A 25 13.54 -8.95 14.74
C ASP A 25 13.44 -9.25 13.24
N TYR A 26 13.96 -10.38 12.75
CA TYR A 26 13.92 -10.77 11.34
C TYR A 26 12.90 -11.90 11.08
N PRO A 27 12.41 -12.07 9.84
CA PRO A 27 11.62 -13.24 9.48
C PRO A 27 12.43 -14.52 9.71
N CYS A 28 11.74 -15.64 9.92
CA CYS A 28 12.36 -16.95 10.21
C CYS A 28 13.55 -17.22 9.27
N ILE A 29 14.75 -17.20 9.85
CA ILE A 29 16.02 -17.21 9.11
C ILE A 29 16.22 -18.56 8.41
N GLU A 30 15.65 -19.61 8.98
CA GLU A 30 15.72 -20.97 8.47
C GLU A 30 15.10 -21.07 7.07
N HIS A 31 14.12 -20.23 6.72
CA HIS A 31 13.59 -20.15 5.36
C HIS A 31 14.60 -19.54 4.37
N LEU A 32 15.34 -18.49 4.77
CA LEU A 32 16.40 -17.90 3.96
C LEU A 32 17.51 -18.93 3.71
N GLU A 33 17.92 -19.63 4.77
CA GLU A 33 18.96 -20.65 4.73
C GLU A 33 18.54 -21.90 3.96
N ALA A 34 17.25 -22.25 3.95
CA ALA A 34 16.70 -23.32 3.12
C ALA A 34 16.62 -22.98 1.62
N GLY A 35 16.82 -21.72 1.24
CA GLY A 35 16.81 -21.28 -0.17
C GLY A 35 15.52 -20.57 -0.60
N ASN A 36 14.61 -20.27 0.33
CA ASN A 36 13.42 -19.45 0.08
C ASN A 36 13.76 -17.95 0.14
N ILE A 37 14.74 -17.54 -0.67
CA ILE A 37 15.38 -16.22 -0.59
C ILE A 37 14.42 -15.08 -0.93
N ALA A 38 13.80 -15.09 -2.12
CA ALA A 38 12.92 -13.99 -2.51
C ALA A 38 11.67 -13.84 -1.60
N PRO A 39 10.98 -14.93 -1.19
CA PRO A 39 9.89 -14.84 -0.21
C PRO A 39 10.34 -14.23 1.12
N TRP A 40 11.53 -14.59 1.59
CA TRP A 40 12.08 -14.03 2.83
C TRP A 40 12.39 -12.53 2.72
N LEU A 41 12.94 -12.08 1.58
CA LEU A 41 13.21 -10.66 1.31
C LEU A 41 11.92 -9.82 1.23
N VAL A 42 10.86 -10.36 0.60
CA VAL A 42 9.55 -9.70 0.54
C VAL A 42 8.91 -9.63 1.92
N GLU A 43 8.92 -10.72 2.68
CA GLU A 43 8.43 -10.76 4.05
C GLU A 43 9.16 -9.72 4.94
N ARG A 44 10.48 -9.57 4.77
CA ARG A 44 11.25 -8.54 5.49
C ARG A 44 10.81 -7.13 5.12
N LEU A 45 10.58 -6.85 3.84
CA LEU A 45 10.08 -5.55 3.38
C LEU A 45 8.71 -5.23 3.99
N ASP A 46 7.81 -6.21 4.03
CA ASP A 46 6.48 -6.07 4.61
C ASP A 46 6.54 -5.85 6.14
N GLN A 47 7.44 -6.55 6.85
CA GLN A 47 7.67 -6.32 8.28
C GLN A 47 8.10 -4.88 8.58
N LEU A 48 9.03 -4.32 7.78
CA LEU A 48 9.46 -2.93 7.92
C LEU A 48 8.29 -1.95 7.64
N LEU A 49 7.46 -2.24 6.64
CA LEU A 49 6.29 -1.42 6.33
C LEU A 49 5.25 -1.43 7.45
N VAL A 50 4.98 -2.60 8.05
CA VAL A 50 4.08 -2.74 9.19
C VAL A 50 4.62 -2.01 10.42
N ARG A 51 5.94 -2.11 10.68
CA ARG A 51 6.61 -1.40 11.78
C ARG A 51 6.46 0.12 11.61
N ALA A 52 6.78 0.66 10.43
CA ALA A 52 6.61 2.08 10.11
C ALA A 52 5.17 2.58 10.32
N LYS A 53 4.17 1.79 9.89
CA LYS A 53 2.75 2.11 10.11
C LYS A 53 2.37 2.14 11.59
N THR A 54 2.91 1.19 12.36
CA THR A 54 2.62 1.06 13.80
C THR A 54 3.22 2.22 14.60
N GLU A 55 4.48 2.57 14.33
CA GLU A 55 5.16 3.72 14.94
C GLU A 55 4.42 5.03 14.62
N ARG A 56 4.07 5.25 13.34
CA ARG A 56 3.27 6.40 12.91
C ARG A 56 1.92 6.47 13.62
N ALA A 57 1.23 5.34 13.77
CA ALA A 57 -0.05 5.28 14.46
C ALA A 57 0.09 5.60 15.95
N GLY A 58 1.12 5.07 16.62
CA GLY A 58 1.42 5.35 18.02
C GLY A 58 1.67 6.84 18.28
N MET A 59 2.49 7.47 17.44
CA MET A 59 2.80 8.91 17.56
C MET A 59 1.59 9.80 17.29
N ASN A 60 0.77 9.49 16.27
CA ASN A 60 -0.45 10.24 16.01
C ASN A 60 -1.49 10.07 17.12
N LEU A 61 -1.63 8.85 17.67
CA LEU A 61 -2.52 8.60 18.81
C LEU A 61 -2.10 9.40 20.04
N ALA A 62 -0.80 9.43 20.36
CA ALA A 62 -0.26 10.20 21.49
C ALA A 62 -0.61 11.70 21.35
N LYS A 63 -0.45 12.28 20.15
CA LYS A 63 -0.83 13.67 19.86
C LYS A 63 -2.33 13.90 19.95
N CYS A 64 -3.15 13.01 19.41
CA CYS A 64 -4.61 13.12 19.48
C CYS A 64 -5.13 13.08 20.92
N VAL A 65 -4.67 12.11 21.72
CA VAL A 65 -5.11 11.93 23.11
C VAL A 65 -4.73 13.14 23.95
N THR A 66 -3.48 13.60 23.84
CA THR A 66 -2.98 14.76 24.59
C THR A 66 -3.66 16.06 24.16
N LEU A 67 -3.86 16.29 22.87
CA LEU A 67 -4.55 17.47 22.34
C LEU A 67 -6.04 17.51 22.74
N ALA A 68 -6.74 16.37 22.64
CA ALA A 68 -8.14 16.27 23.04
C ALA A 68 -8.30 16.47 24.54
N THR A 69 -7.42 15.87 25.36
CA THR A 69 -7.44 16.04 26.82
C THR A 69 -7.14 17.48 27.21
N ALA A 70 -6.20 18.14 26.55
CA ALA A 70 -5.90 19.55 26.77
C ALA A 70 -7.11 20.44 26.42
N SER A 71 -7.79 20.16 25.30
CA SER A 71 -8.96 20.92 24.84
C SER A 71 -10.17 20.73 25.76
N ILE A 72 -10.45 19.50 26.20
CA ILE A 72 -11.53 19.21 27.17
C ILE A 72 -11.22 19.89 28.50
N GLY A 73 -9.98 19.78 29.01
CA GLY A 73 -9.59 20.45 30.25
C GLY A 73 -9.69 21.97 30.17
N ALA A 74 -9.38 22.55 29.02
CA ALA A 74 -9.50 23.99 28.77
C ALA A 74 -10.96 24.47 28.71
N VAL A 75 -11.87 23.70 28.11
CA VAL A 75 -13.31 24.05 28.04
C VAL A 75 -14.00 23.82 29.39
N CYS A 76 -13.63 22.75 30.10
CA CYS A 76 -14.23 22.37 31.37
C CYS A 76 -13.67 23.13 32.58
N TYR A 77 -12.80 24.13 32.39
CA TYR A 77 -12.19 24.93 33.47
C TYR A 77 -13.24 25.56 34.41
N ALA A 78 -14.40 25.91 33.88
CA ALA A 78 -15.51 26.49 34.64
C ALA A 78 -16.31 25.45 35.45
N THR A 79 -16.19 24.16 35.11
CA THR A 79 -16.99 23.07 35.71
C THR A 79 -16.21 22.22 36.70
N SER A 80 -14.87 22.24 36.66
CA SER A 80 -14.02 21.51 37.61
C SER A 80 -12.72 22.27 37.87
N PRO A 81 -12.38 22.56 39.16
CA PRO A 81 -11.14 23.24 39.52
C PRO A 81 -9.87 22.40 39.24
N LEU A 82 -10.01 21.10 39.00
CA LEU A 82 -8.90 20.21 38.61
C LEU A 82 -8.71 20.13 37.08
N ALA A 83 -9.69 20.54 36.28
CA ALA A 83 -9.60 20.51 34.82
C ALA A 83 -8.42 21.33 34.25
N PRO A 84 -8.07 22.52 34.79
CA PRO A 84 -6.88 23.25 34.35
C PRO A 84 -5.56 22.50 34.61
N ILE A 85 -5.45 21.75 35.71
CA ILE A 85 -4.27 20.94 36.03
C ILE A 85 -4.14 19.82 35.00
N GLY A 86 -5.24 19.12 34.70
CA GLY A 86 -5.29 18.11 33.64
C GLY A 86 -4.94 18.68 32.26
N ALA A 87 -5.43 19.89 31.95
CA ALA A 87 -5.12 20.59 30.70
C ALA A 87 -3.63 20.93 30.57
N LEU A 88 -3.00 21.41 31.66
CA LEU A 88 -1.57 21.71 31.70
C LEU A 88 -0.71 20.45 31.50
N VAL A 89 -1.02 19.37 32.21
CA VAL A 89 -0.30 18.09 32.07
C VAL A 89 -0.45 17.54 30.65
N ALA A 90 -1.66 17.59 30.10
CA ALA A 90 -1.93 17.16 28.72
C ALA A 90 -1.23 18.05 27.69
N GLY A 91 -1.16 19.37 27.93
CA GLY A 91 -0.42 20.31 27.08
C GLY A 91 1.09 20.03 27.07
N LEU A 92 1.69 19.73 28.23
CA LEU A 92 3.08 19.29 28.32
C LEU A 92 3.30 17.94 27.62
N GLY A 93 2.38 16.99 27.79
CA GLY A 93 2.41 15.71 27.09
C GLY A 93 2.30 15.86 25.58
N TYR A 94 1.47 16.79 25.10
CA TYR A 94 1.36 17.11 23.68
C TYR A 94 2.67 17.71 23.15
N ALA A 95 3.23 18.72 23.83
CA ALA A 95 4.51 19.32 23.44
C ALA A 95 5.62 18.26 23.38
N TRP A 96 5.69 17.37 24.38
CA TRP A 96 6.61 16.24 24.39
C TRP A 96 6.40 15.30 23.20
N SER A 97 5.15 14.95 22.88
CA SER A 97 4.85 14.09 21.71
C SER A 97 5.22 14.74 20.37
N VAL A 98 5.20 16.07 20.28
CA VAL A 98 5.66 16.81 19.09
C VAL A 98 7.18 16.81 19.01
N VAL A 99 7.89 17.01 20.12
CA VAL A 99 9.35 16.94 20.19
C VAL A 99 9.86 15.53 19.87
N GLN A 100 9.20 14.51 20.43
CA GLN A 100 9.51 13.11 20.15
C GLN A 100 9.33 12.80 18.67
N ASP A 101 8.20 13.19 18.06
CA ASP A 101 8.01 13.03 16.61
C ASP A 101 9.07 13.75 15.79
N MET A 102 9.41 14.99 16.15
CA MET A 102 10.46 15.74 15.47
C MET A 102 11.82 15.05 15.59
N THR A 103 12.08 14.37 16.70
CA THR A 103 13.33 13.62 16.93
C THR A 103 13.36 12.34 16.10
N ASP A 104 12.24 11.61 16.05
CA ASP A 104 12.15 10.31 15.39
C ASP A 104 12.02 10.44 13.86
N SER A 105 11.23 11.40 13.38
CA SER A 105 10.93 11.59 11.96
C SER A 105 11.76 12.70 11.28
N HIS A 106 12.56 13.45 12.05
CA HIS A 106 13.25 14.67 11.60
C HIS A 106 12.34 15.74 10.97
N CYS A 107 11.02 15.64 11.20
CA CYS A 107 10.03 16.52 10.61
C CYS A 107 9.23 17.23 11.72
N PHE A 108 9.14 18.56 11.65
CA PHE A 108 8.26 19.30 12.57
C PHE A 108 6.80 19.13 12.17
N ALA A 109 6.06 18.36 12.96
CA ALA A 109 4.69 17.97 12.66
C ALA A 109 3.75 18.19 13.85
N PRO A 110 3.34 19.42 14.16
CA PRO A 110 2.54 19.69 15.36
C PRO A 110 1.17 19.02 15.28
N ILE A 111 0.50 19.06 14.12
CA ILE A 111 -0.84 18.50 13.96
C ILE A 111 -0.77 16.98 13.73
N PRO A 112 -1.61 16.16 14.40
CA PRO A 112 -1.75 14.75 14.09
C PRO A 112 -2.05 14.53 12.60
N PHE A 113 -1.46 13.52 11.98
CA PHE A 113 -1.68 13.12 10.58
C PHE A 113 -1.22 14.10 9.48
N VAL A 114 -0.92 15.36 9.83
CA VAL A 114 -0.39 16.37 8.90
C VAL A 114 1.14 16.35 8.94
N ARG A 115 1.80 16.14 7.81
CA ARG A 115 3.27 16.05 7.68
C ARG A 115 3.77 16.86 6.50
N GLY A 116 4.97 17.45 6.62
CA GLY A 116 5.51 18.40 5.64
C GLY A 116 5.60 19.81 6.22
N ASN A 117 5.73 20.82 5.35
CA ASN A 117 5.86 22.20 5.82
C ASN A 117 4.56 22.68 6.48
N PHE A 118 4.59 22.75 7.82
CA PHE A 118 3.44 23.16 8.63
C PHE A 118 2.92 24.56 8.29
N LEU A 119 3.81 25.49 7.93
CA LEU A 119 3.41 26.84 7.54
C LEU A 119 2.71 26.86 6.18
N GLU A 120 3.17 26.02 5.25
CA GLU A 120 2.47 25.82 3.97
C GLU A 120 1.11 25.19 4.19
N PHE A 121 1.00 24.17 5.06
CA PHE A 121 -0.28 23.59 5.44
C PHE A 121 -1.24 24.64 6.03
N LEU A 122 -0.78 25.49 6.94
CA LEU A 122 -1.61 26.56 7.51
C LEU A 122 -2.01 27.60 6.46
N SER A 123 -1.11 27.96 5.54
CA SER A 123 -1.45 28.87 4.44
C SER A 123 -2.43 28.24 3.45
N ALA A 124 -2.33 26.93 3.22
CA ALA A 124 -3.22 26.15 2.37
C ALA A 124 -4.57 25.85 3.05
N MET A 125 -4.68 25.91 4.38
CA MET A 125 -5.97 25.71 5.06
C MET A 125 -7.02 26.77 4.70
N GLY A 126 -6.61 27.97 4.24
CA GLY A 126 -7.54 29.00 3.79
C GLY A 126 -8.15 28.77 2.41
N ASP A 127 -7.55 27.89 1.59
CA ASP A 127 -7.86 27.73 0.17
C ASP A 127 -8.00 26.23 -0.18
N SER A 128 -9.16 25.85 -0.71
CA SER A 128 -9.44 24.46 -1.07
C SER A 128 -8.52 23.91 -2.16
N GLU A 129 -8.05 24.75 -3.09
CA GLU A 129 -7.16 24.33 -4.17
C GLU A 129 -5.73 24.13 -3.64
N ALA A 130 -5.20 25.11 -2.91
CA ALA A 130 -3.89 25.01 -2.27
C ALA A 130 -3.81 23.82 -1.29
N ARG A 131 -4.90 23.52 -0.58
CA ARG A 131 -4.98 22.34 0.29
C ARG A 131 -4.93 21.03 -0.50
N ALA A 132 -5.66 20.96 -1.62
CA ALA A 132 -5.68 19.79 -2.48
C ALA A 132 -4.34 19.57 -3.21
N GLU A 133 -3.58 20.62 -3.50
CA GLU A 133 -2.22 20.56 -4.03
C GLU A 133 -1.22 20.10 -2.97
N TRP A 134 -1.33 20.62 -1.74
CA TRP A 134 -0.47 20.22 -0.62
C TRP A 134 -0.58 18.72 -0.31
N PHE A 135 -1.79 18.16 -0.31
CA PHE A 135 -2.00 16.71 -0.15
C PHE A 135 -1.63 15.87 -1.38
N ALA A 136 -1.60 16.45 -2.59
CA ALA A 136 -1.16 15.74 -3.80
C ALA A 136 0.37 15.62 -3.88
N GLY A 137 1.10 16.57 -3.30
CA GLY A 137 2.56 16.54 -3.21
C GLY A 137 3.14 15.60 -2.14
N SER A 138 2.30 15.04 -1.24
CA SER A 138 2.78 14.18 -0.16
C SER A 138 3.00 12.74 -0.62
N ASN A 139 4.23 12.25 -0.53
CA ASN A 139 4.55 10.85 -0.83
C ASN A 139 4.43 10.00 0.44
N GLU A 140 3.33 9.27 0.57
CA GLU A 140 3.00 8.47 1.76
C GLU A 140 4.08 7.45 2.12
N ILE A 141 4.79 6.90 1.14
CA ILE A 141 5.87 5.93 1.38
C ILE A 141 7.10 6.61 1.97
N VAL A 142 7.45 7.80 1.48
CA VAL A 142 8.57 8.60 2.01
C VAL A 142 8.25 9.05 3.43
N ASP A 143 7.00 9.45 3.68
CA ASP A 143 6.52 9.78 5.02
C ASP A 143 6.61 8.57 5.97
N LEU A 144 6.22 7.37 5.52
CA LEU A 144 6.33 6.15 6.31
C LEU A 144 7.79 5.78 6.60
N MET A 145 8.69 5.97 5.65
CA MET A 145 10.13 5.73 5.84
C MET A 145 10.75 6.60 6.95
N ASN A 146 10.17 7.77 7.21
CA ASN A 146 10.65 8.64 8.30
C ASN A 146 10.38 8.05 9.69
N HIS A 147 9.46 7.09 9.82
CA HIS A 147 9.15 6.39 11.07
C HIS A 147 9.97 5.11 11.27
N LEU A 148 10.93 4.83 10.38
CA LEU A 148 11.93 3.78 10.55
C LEU A 148 13.23 4.36 11.07
N THR A 149 13.98 3.55 11.84
CA THR A 149 15.34 3.92 12.24
C THR A 149 16.22 4.13 11.01
N PRO A 150 17.33 4.90 11.10
CA PRO A 150 18.20 5.16 9.94
C PRO A 150 18.67 3.89 9.22
N THR A 151 18.98 2.84 9.98
CA THR A 151 19.41 1.55 9.42
C THR A 151 18.28 0.82 8.71
N GLU A 152 17.09 0.77 9.31
CA GLU A 152 15.89 0.16 8.70
C GLU A 152 15.41 0.93 7.48
N ARG A 153 15.60 2.25 7.46
CA ARG A 153 15.30 3.09 6.29
C ARG A 153 16.19 2.70 5.11
N SER A 154 17.48 2.55 5.33
CA SER A 154 18.43 2.05 4.31
C SER A 154 18.07 0.63 3.87
N GLU A 155 17.70 -0.24 4.80
CA GLU A 155 17.23 -1.59 4.51
C GLU A 155 15.97 -1.60 3.65
N PHE A 156 15.00 -0.74 3.97
CA PHE A 156 13.76 -0.59 3.20
C PHE A 156 14.03 -0.14 1.76
N VAL A 157 14.92 0.83 1.55
CA VAL A 157 15.35 1.28 0.21
C VAL A 157 16.02 0.13 -0.53
N MET A 158 16.96 -0.56 0.13
CA MET A 158 17.70 -1.67 -0.43
C MET A 158 16.75 -2.78 -0.91
N LEU A 159 15.82 -3.20 -0.05
CA LEU A 159 14.85 -4.26 -0.34
C LEU A 159 13.88 -3.87 -1.44
N ARG A 160 13.41 -2.63 -1.46
CA ARG A 160 12.41 -2.18 -2.44
C ARG A 160 12.99 -1.96 -3.84
N GLN A 161 14.22 -1.46 -3.94
CA GLN A 161 14.84 -1.12 -5.22
C GLN A 161 15.66 -2.28 -5.80
N TYR A 162 16.24 -3.14 -4.94
CA TYR A 162 17.26 -4.11 -5.35
C TYR A 162 16.91 -5.55 -4.96
N THR A 163 15.62 -5.89 -4.84
CA THR A 163 15.18 -7.27 -4.48
C THR A 163 15.79 -8.33 -5.40
N ASN A 164 15.81 -8.08 -6.71
CA ASN A 164 16.34 -9.02 -7.71
C ASN A 164 17.86 -9.19 -7.54
N THR A 165 18.58 -8.07 -7.44
CA THR A 165 20.02 -8.06 -7.19
C THR A 165 20.39 -8.80 -5.90
N LEU A 166 19.67 -8.55 -4.81
CA LEU A 166 19.84 -9.26 -3.54
C LEU A 166 19.58 -10.76 -3.69
N THR A 167 18.55 -11.14 -4.45
CA THR A 167 18.23 -12.55 -4.71
C THR A 167 19.38 -13.24 -5.44
N ASP A 168 19.95 -12.59 -6.46
CA ASP A 168 21.09 -13.13 -7.21
C ASP A 168 22.34 -13.30 -6.32
N PHE A 169 22.66 -12.28 -5.52
CA PHE A 169 23.77 -12.36 -4.56
C PHE A 169 23.59 -13.52 -3.59
N LEU A 170 22.41 -13.64 -2.96
CA LEU A 170 22.16 -14.63 -1.92
C LEU A 170 21.97 -16.05 -2.46
N THR A 171 21.55 -16.20 -3.72
CA THR A 171 21.42 -17.51 -4.37
C THR A 171 22.79 -18.17 -4.56
N GLY A 172 23.83 -17.37 -4.83
CA GLY A 172 25.22 -17.83 -4.92
C GLY A 172 25.88 -18.16 -3.57
N VAL A 173 25.20 -17.92 -2.45
CA VAL A 173 25.74 -18.15 -1.10
C VAL A 173 25.33 -19.51 -0.56
N GLU A 174 26.28 -20.20 0.05
CA GLU A 174 26.06 -21.49 0.71
C GLU A 174 25.12 -21.39 1.92
N ALA A 175 24.33 -22.44 2.16
CA ALA A 175 23.44 -22.51 3.32
C ALA A 175 24.25 -22.47 4.62
N GLY A 176 23.77 -21.72 5.60
CA GLY A 176 24.47 -21.42 6.84
C GLY A 176 25.13 -20.02 6.86
N LYS A 177 25.25 -19.36 5.70
CA LYS A 177 25.89 -18.04 5.56
C LYS A 177 24.98 -16.97 4.94
N ARG A 178 23.76 -17.32 4.52
CA ARG A 178 22.91 -16.41 3.73
C ARG A 178 22.41 -15.22 4.54
N PHE A 179 22.03 -15.43 5.79
CA PHE A 179 21.62 -14.34 6.67
C PHE A 179 22.77 -13.39 7.01
N TYR A 180 23.97 -13.94 7.22
CA TYR A 180 25.17 -13.12 7.40
C TYR A 180 25.49 -12.32 6.14
N ALA A 181 25.43 -12.95 4.96
CA ALA A 181 25.64 -12.30 3.69
C ALA A 181 24.62 -11.17 3.46
N TYR A 182 23.35 -11.38 3.79
CA TYR A 182 22.31 -10.36 3.72
C TYR A 182 22.65 -9.13 4.57
N ARG A 183 23.01 -9.34 5.84
CA ARG A 183 23.40 -8.25 6.75
C ARG A 183 24.66 -7.53 6.27
N TRP A 184 25.64 -8.27 5.78
CA TRP A 184 26.85 -7.67 5.24
C TRP A 184 26.55 -6.84 3.98
N LEU A 185 25.66 -7.29 3.09
CA LEU A 185 25.21 -6.52 1.94
C LEU A 185 24.49 -5.23 2.36
N LEU A 186 23.66 -5.28 3.42
CA LEU A 186 23.03 -4.11 4.00
C LEU A 186 24.05 -3.12 4.59
N ASP A 187 25.05 -3.61 5.31
CA ASP A 187 26.12 -2.78 5.87
C ASP A 187 26.92 -2.10 4.75
N ASN A 188 27.23 -2.83 3.67
CA ASN A 188 27.92 -2.26 2.50
C ASN A 188 27.03 -1.29 1.73
N PHE A 189 25.75 -1.59 1.57
CA PHE A 189 24.79 -0.69 0.93
C PHE A 189 24.69 0.63 1.71
N THR A 190 24.69 0.56 3.04
CA THR A 190 24.70 1.74 3.91
C THR A 190 26.03 2.49 3.82
N THR A 191 27.15 1.77 3.87
CA THR A 191 28.51 2.35 3.81
C THR A 191 28.82 3.00 2.47
N PHE A 192 28.42 2.39 1.36
CA PHE A 192 28.64 2.86 -0.01
C PHE A 192 27.45 3.63 -0.59
N ARG A 193 26.56 4.16 0.27
CA ARG A 193 25.45 5.04 -0.11
C ARG A 193 24.60 4.52 -1.28
N GLY A 194 24.20 3.26 -1.19
CA GLY A 194 23.29 2.62 -2.14
C GLY A 194 23.97 1.74 -3.19
N ALA A 195 25.29 1.57 -3.13
CA ALA A 195 26.02 0.66 -4.01
C ALA A 195 26.26 -0.72 -3.36
N PHE A 196 26.28 -1.76 -4.19
CA PHE A 196 26.61 -3.13 -3.77
C PHE A 196 28.07 -3.49 -4.11
N PRO A 197 28.72 -4.35 -3.30
CA PRO A 197 29.98 -4.98 -3.66
C PRO A 197 29.78 -5.95 -4.84
N THR A 198 30.85 -6.34 -5.52
CA THR A 198 30.77 -7.35 -6.60
C THR A 198 30.54 -8.75 -6.04
N VAL A 199 30.02 -9.67 -6.86
CA VAL A 199 29.80 -11.08 -6.47
C VAL A 199 31.13 -11.74 -6.05
N GLU A 200 32.23 -11.36 -6.69
CA GLU A 200 33.58 -11.82 -6.37
C GLU A 200 34.05 -11.32 -5.00
N GLN A 201 33.76 -10.06 -4.67
CA GLN A 201 34.05 -9.49 -3.35
C GLN A 201 33.23 -10.16 -2.25
N LEU A 202 31.95 -10.43 -2.50
CA LEU A 202 31.10 -11.20 -1.60
C LEU A 202 31.65 -12.62 -1.40
N GLY A 203 31.98 -13.33 -2.48
CA GLY A 203 32.55 -14.68 -2.42
C GLY A 203 33.88 -14.73 -1.66
N LYS A 204 34.77 -13.75 -1.89
CA LYS A 204 36.04 -13.62 -1.18
C LYS A 204 35.84 -13.34 0.32
N HIS A 205 34.86 -12.52 0.68
CA HIS A 205 34.52 -12.23 2.08
C HIS A 205 33.96 -13.47 2.78
N LEU A 206 32.98 -14.15 2.16
CA LEU A 206 32.32 -15.32 2.74
C LEU A 206 33.23 -16.56 2.86
N ALA A 207 34.30 -16.63 2.08
CA ALA A 207 35.32 -17.67 2.22
C ALA A 207 36.01 -17.66 3.59
N GLN A 208 36.03 -16.51 4.28
CA GLN A 208 36.66 -16.34 5.60
C GLN A 208 35.66 -16.50 6.77
N VAL A 209 34.37 -16.58 6.46
CA VAL A 209 33.28 -16.62 7.45
C VAL A 209 32.86 -18.07 7.68
N ALA A 210 32.74 -18.50 8.94
CA ALA A 210 32.19 -19.82 9.25
C ALA A 210 30.64 -19.80 9.20
N PRO A 211 29.98 -20.92 8.83
CA PRO A 211 28.52 -21.04 8.95
C PRO A 211 28.03 -20.71 10.36
N ASP A 212 26.91 -20.00 10.48
CA ASP A 212 26.40 -19.58 11.79
C ASP A 212 25.89 -20.81 12.58
N PRO A 213 26.51 -21.15 13.73
CA PRO A 213 26.15 -22.34 14.50
C PRO A 213 24.78 -22.25 15.17
N ARG A 214 24.13 -21.07 15.15
CA ARG A 214 22.81 -20.83 15.76
C ARG A 214 21.65 -21.13 14.81
N ILE A 215 21.93 -21.43 13.54
CA ILE A 215 20.90 -21.83 12.58
C ILE A 215 20.47 -23.26 12.94
N ASP A 216 19.16 -23.47 13.11
CA ASP A 216 18.62 -24.80 13.30
C ASP A 216 18.74 -25.61 12.00
N GLN A 217 19.83 -26.39 11.89
CA GLN A 217 20.08 -27.20 10.70
C GLN A 217 19.00 -28.27 10.51
N ALA A 218 18.40 -28.79 11.57
CA ALA A 218 17.32 -29.77 11.45
C ALA A 218 16.08 -29.13 10.82
N GLN A 219 15.74 -27.90 11.23
CA GLN A 219 14.66 -27.14 10.62
C GLN A 219 14.96 -26.76 9.17
N VAL A 220 16.19 -26.35 8.85
CA VAL A 220 16.61 -26.06 7.47
C VAL A 220 16.49 -27.31 6.59
N THR A 221 16.95 -28.46 7.05
CA THR A 221 16.82 -29.74 6.33
C THR A 221 15.36 -30.12 6.14
N LEU A 222 14.50 -29.98 7.16
CA LEU A 222 13.06 -30.22 7.05
C LEU A 222 12.39 -29.32 6.00
N ILE A 223 12.73 -28.02 5.96
CA ILE A 223 12.19 -27.08 4.97
C ILE A 223 12.68 -27.42 3.55
N GLN A 224 13.95 -27.82 3.40
CA GLN A 224 14.50 -28.28 2.13
C GLN A 224 13.84 -29.60 1.67
N GLU A 225 13.62 -30.55 2.57
CA GLU A 225 12.91 -31.81 2.31
C GLU A 225 11.44 -31.58 1.94
N GLN A 226 10.75 -30.64 2.60
CA GLN A 226 9.40 -30.21 2.19
C GLN A 226 9.36 -29.59 0.80
N SER A 227 10.45 -28.93 0.40
CA SER A 227 10.58 -28.34 -0.94
C SER A 227 10.97 -29.38 -2.01
N GLN A 228 11.57 -30.51 -1.61
CA GLN A 228 11.98 -31.63 -2.48
C GLN A 228 10.98 -32.80 -2.50
N LEU A 229 10.05 -32.86 -1.55
CA LEU A 229 8.95 -33.82 -1.58
C LEU A 229 8.23 -33.69 -2.92
N PRO A 230 8.13 -34.76 -3.73
CA PRO A 230 7.23 -34.76 -4.86
C PRO A 230 5.85 -34.38 -4.31
N GLN A 231 5.23 -33.32 -4.84
CA GLN A 231 3.78 -33.20 -4.72
C GLN A 231 3.21 -34.59 -4.98
N ALA A 232 2.41 -35.11 -4.05
CA ALA A 232 1.87 -36.46 -4.13
C ALA A 232 1.41 -36.74 -5.56
N LYS A 233 2.19 -37.54 -6.29
CA LYS A 233 1.74 -38.11 -7.55
C LYS A 233 0.53 -38.94 -7.17
N ILE A 234 -0.65 -38.49 -7.59
CA ILE A 234 -1.83 -39.35 -7.64
C ILE A 234 -1.37 -40.65 -8.32
N PRO A 235 -1.54 -41.83 -7.71
CA PRO A 235 -0.95 -43.06 -8.20
C PRO A 235 -1.46 -43.34 -9.62
N GLU A 236 -0.54 -43.51 -10.57
CA GLU A 236 -0.85 -44.05 -11.89
C GLU A 236 -1.49 -45.45 -11.70
N PRO A 237 -2.66 -45.72 -12.30
CA PRO A 237 -3.33 -47.01 -12.12
C PRO A 237 -2.47 -48.11 -12.76
N LYS A 238 -1.92 -48.98 -11.91
CA LYS A 238 -1.34 -50.26 -12.34
C LYS A 238 -2.48 -51.17 -12.78
N PHE A 239 -2.60 -51.40 -14.08
CA PHE A 239 -3.40 -52.49 -14.60
C PHE A 239 -2.77 -53.81 -14.18
N VAL A 240 -3.51 -54.56 -13.36
CA VAL A 240 -3.27 -55.99 -13.15
C VAL A 240 -4.10 -56.72 -14.18
N GLU A 241 -3.45 -57.32 -15.17
CA GLU A 241 -4.10 -58.31 -16.05
C GLU A 241 -4.40 -59.57 -15.24
N LEU A 242 -5.69 -59.91 -15.12
CA LEU A 242 -6.18 -61.19 -14.62
C LEU A 242 -7.34 -61.68 -15.51
N PRO A 243 -7.57 -63.01 -15.56
CA PRO A 243 -7.80 -63.76 -16.80
C PRO A 243 -9.21 -63.64 -17.36
N GLN A 244 -9.28 -63.72 -18.69
CA GLN A 244 -10.52 -63.63 -19.48
C GLN A 244 -11.50 -64.79 -19.19
N PRO A 245 -12.76 -64.51 -18.82
CA PRO A 245 -13.85 -65.48 -18.93
C PRO A 245 -14.69 -65.21 -20.19
N HIS A 246 -14.96 -66.28 -20.94
CA HIS A 246 -15.93 -66.30 -22.03
C HIS A 246 -17.38 -66.31 -21.53
N PHE A 247 -18.17 -65.35 -22.03
CA PHE A 247 -19.59 -65.36 -22.40
C PHE A 247 -20.64 -66.16 -21.59
N VAL A 248 -21.61 -65.42 -21.01
CA VAL A 248 -23.05 -65.55 -21.31
C VAL A 248 -23.69 -64.16 -21.27
N GLN A 249 -24.35 -63.77 -22.36
CA GLN A 249 -25.15 -62.53 -22.50
C GLN A 249 -26.45 -62.62 -21.68
N LEU A 250 -26.72 -61.63 -20.83
CA LEU A 250 -28.02 -61.29 -20.25
C LEU A 250 -28.11 -59.73 -20.13
N PRO A 251 -29.33 -59.15 -20.07
CA PRO A 251 -29.66 -57.87 -20.71
C PRO A 251 -28.93 -56.67 -20.10
N SER A 252 -28.54 -55.74 -20.97
CA SER A 252 -27.94 -54.46 -20.59
C SER A 252 -28.84 -53.70 -19.59
N PRO A 253 -28.33 -53.28 -18.42
CA PRO A 253 -28.92 -52.18 -17.69
C PRO A 253 -28.81 -50.91 -18.56
N PRO A 254 -29.74 -49.94 -18.42
CA PRO A 254 -29.76 -48.74 -19.23
C PRO A 254 -28.42 -48.03 -19.12
N ARG A 255 -27.85 -47.75 -20.29
CA ARG A 255 -26.71 -46.88 -20.56
C ARG A 255 -26.68 -45.75 -19.52
N SER A 256 -25.71 -45.78 -18.62
CA SER A 256 -25.32 -44.57 -17.87
C SER A 256 -25.03 -43.50 -18.92
N GLU A 257 -25.79 -42.43 -18.84
CA GLU A 257 -25.68 -41.29 -19.74
C GLU A 257 -24.22 -40.83 -19.78
N PRO A 258 -23.69 -40.50 -20.97
CA PRO A 258 -22.38 -39.88 -21.06
C PRO A 258 -22.40 -38.60 -20.23
N ALA A 259 -21.32 -38.33 -19.48
CA ALA A 259 -21.08 -37.02 -18.89
C ALA A 259 -21.36 -35.98 -19.97
N ALA A 260 -22.40 -35.16 -19.75
CA ALA A 260 -22.88 -34.22 -20.74
C ALA A 260 -21.70 -33.34 -21.16
N GLN A 261 -21.24 -33.52 -22.40
CA GLN A 261 -20.42 -32.51 -23.04
C GLN A 261 -21.27 -31.24 -23.01
N THR A 262 -20.81 -30.23 -22.27
CA THR A 262 -21.46 -28.92 -22.20
C THR A 262 -21.30 -28.25 -23.57
N ILE A 263 -22.26 -28.52 -24.45
CA ILE A 263 -22.31 -27.97 -25.80
C ILE A 263 -22.61 -26.48 -25.67
N ALA A 264 -21.69 -25.64 -26.16
CA ALA A 264 -21.89 -24.21 -26.27
C ALA A 264 -23.15 -23.91 -27.10
N PRO A 265 -23.96 -22.90 -26.74
CA PRO A 265 -25.04 -22.44 -27.60
C PRO A 265 -24.49 -22.03 -28.97
N ASP A 266 -25.12 -22.48 -30.06
CA ASP A 266 -24.73 -22.03 -31.39
C ASP A 266 -25.00 -20.53 -31.53
N ILE A 267 -23.93 -19.75 -31.73
CA ILE A 267 -23.98 -18.28 -31.74
C ILE A 267 -24.96 -17.77 -32.81
N GLN A 268 -24.93 -18.34 -34.01
CA GLN A 268 -25.78 -17.88 -35.12
C GLN A 268 -27.26 -18.14 -34.83
N SER A 269 -27.58 -19.32 -34.31
CA SER A 269 -28.94 -19.68 -33.90
C SER A 269 -29.44 -18.80 -32.77
N VAL A 270 -28.59 -18.48 -31.79
CA VAL A 270 -28.95 -17.60 -30.67
C VAL A 270 -29.16 -16.17 -31.19
N LEU A 271 -28.25 -15.62 -31.98
CA LEU A 271 -28.34 -14.24 -32.50
C LEU A 271 -29.57 -14.00 -33.39
N ALA A 272 -30.14 -15.05 -33.99
CA ALA A 272 -31.39 -14.97 -34.74
C ALA A 272 -32.64 -14.76 -33.86
N LEU A 273 -32.54 -15.00 -32.55
CA LEU A 273 -33.66 -14.86 -31.61
C LEU A 273 -33.80 -13.41 -31.12
N PRO A 274 -35.01 -12.97 -30.76
CA PRO A 274 -35.23 -11.70 -30.06
C PRO A 274 -34.45 -11.64 -28.73
N LEU A 275 -34.05 -10.44 -28.31
CA LEU A 275 -33.22 -10.18 -27.12
C LEU A 275 -33.68 -10.93 -25.87
N HIS A 276 -34.96 -10.79 -25.50
CA HIS A 276 -35.53 -11.49 -24.35
C HIS A 276 -35.43 -13.02 -24.46
N THR A 277 -35.72 -13.57 -25.64
CA THR A 277 -35.65 -15.02 -25.89
C THR A 277 -34.22 -15.53 -25.89
N ARG A 278 -33.26 -14.72 -26.36
CA ARG A 278 -31.82 -15.01 -26.23
C ARG A 278 -31.41 -15.13 -24.77
N ALA A 279 -31.85 -14.19 -23.93
CA ALA A 279 -31.55 -14.22 -22.50
C ALA A 279 -32.04 -15.52 -21.84
N ILE A 280 -33.27 -15.93 -22.13
CA ILE A 280 -33.84 -17.21 -21.65
C ILE A 280 -33.00 -18.39 -22.16
N ALA A 281 -32.68 -18.45 -23.45
CA ALA A 281 -31.89 -19.54 -24.02
C ALA A 281 -30.49 -19.66 -23.40
N ILE A 282 -29.85 -18.52 -23.11
CA ILE A 282 -28.56 -18.49 -22.42
C ILE A 282 -28.68 -18.90 -20.96
N ILE A 283 -29.71 -18.46 -20.23
CA ILE A 283 -29.97 -18.89 -18.85
C ILE A 283 -30.22 -20.40 -18.79
N ASP A 284 -30.98 -20.95 -19.73
CA ASP A 284 -31.20 -22.39 -19.84
C ASP A 284 -29.90 -23.14 -20.13
N ALA A 285 -29.04 -22.61 -21.00
CA ALA A 285 -27.74 -23.21 -21.29
C ALA A 285 -26.80 -23.17 -20.08
N LEU A 286 -26.78 -22.07 -19.33
CA LEU A 286 -26.04 -21.96 -18.06
C LEU A 286 -26.55 -22.99 -17.05
N THR A 287 -27.87 -23.09 -16.87
CA THR A 287 -28.49 -24.03 -15.94
C THR A 287 -28.19 -25.49 -16.32
N LYS A 288 -28.30 -25.84 -17.61
CA LYS A 288 -27.91 -27.17 -18.13
C LYS A 288 -26.42 -27.47 -17.95
N SER A 289 -25.59 -26.43 -17.91
CA SER A 289 -24.15 -26.54 -17.64
C SER A 289 -23.82 -26.62 -16.15
N GLY A 290 -24.83 -26.66 -15.27
CA GLY A 290 -24.65 -26.70 -13.82
C GLY A 290 -24.41 -25.34 -13.17
N PHE A 291 -24.68 -24.23 -13.87
CA PHE A 291 -24.58 -22.88 -13.35
C PHE A 291 -25.98 -22.24 -13.22
N ASP A 292 -26.58 -22.34 -12.03
CA ASP A 292 -27.94 -21.89 -11.75
C ASP A 292 -27.98 -20.42 -11.29
N ILE A 293 -27.97 -19.52 -12.28
CA ILE A 293 -27.96 -18.07 -12.05
C ILE A 293 -29.24 -17.54 -11.39
N ALA A 294 -30.35 -18.28 -11.46
CA ALA A 294 -31.60 -17.88 -10.82
C ALA A 294 -31.47 -17.83 -9.29
N LYS A 295 -30.53 -18.59 -8.72
CA LYS A 295 -30.21 -18.51 -7.29
C LYS A 295 -29.60 -17.18 -6.85
N CYS A 296 -29.04 -16.39 -7.78
CA CYS A 296 -28.34 -15.13 -7.49
C CYS A 296 -29.28 -13.94 -7.22
N ILE A 297 -30.49 -13.97 -7.74
CA ILE A 297 -31.45 -12.84 -7.71
C ILE A 297 -32.70 -13.28 -6.94
N ARG A 298 -32.57 -13.46 -5.61
CA ARG A 298 -33.71 -13.79 -4.73
C ARG A 298 -34.29 -12.56 -4.06
N ASP A 299 -33.40 -11.68 -3.59
CA ASP A 299 -33.75 -10.44 -2.93
C ASP A 299 -33.47 -9.24 -3.83
N GLN A 300 -34.06 -8.11 -3.47
CA GLN A 300 -33.84 -6.83 -4.15
C GLN A 300 -32.39 -6.34 -4.04
N ILE A 301 -31.68 -6.76 -2.99
CA ILE A 301 -30.27 -6.45 -2.78
C ILE A 301 -29.48 -7.75 -2.88
N THR A 302 -28.61 -7.83 -3.88
CA THR A 302 -27.64 -8.93 -4.03
C THR A 302 -26.25 -8.40 -3.72
N VAL A 303 -25.58 -9.06 -2.77
CA VAL A 303 -24.22 -8.74 -2.35
C VAL A 303 -23.28 -9.82 -2.85
N ILE A 304 -22.34 -9.45 -3.72
CA ILE A 304 -21.32 -10.37 -4.25
C ILE A 304 -20.01 -10.07 -3.54
N ALA A 305 -19.54 -11.02 -2.74
CA ALA A 305 -18.45 -10.82 -1.81
C ALA A 305 -17.40 -11.93 -1.88
N GLY A 306 -16.20 -11.63 -1.38
CA GLY A 306 -15.08 -12.56 -1.37
C GLY A 306 -13.75 -11.86 -1.63
N ASN A 307 -12.68 -12.65 -1.68
CA ASN A 307 -11.32 -12.13 -1.84
C ASN A 307 -11.10 -11.42 -3.19
N GLN A 308 -10.08 -10.57 -3.27
CA GLN A 308 -9.68 -9.94 -4.53
C GLN A 308 -9.41 -11.02 -5.60
N ARG A 309 -9.76 -10.70 -6.85
CA ARG A 309 -9.66 -11.59 -8.01
C ARG A 309 -10.51 -12.88 -7.95
N GLY A 310 -11.49 -12.96 -7.05
CA GLY A 310 -12.45 -14.07 -7.01
C GLY A 310 -13.49 -14.10 -8.13
N GLY A 311 -13.62 -13.04 -8.93
CA GLY A 311 -14.59 -12.95 -10.04
C GLY A 311 -15.89 -12.19 -9.70
N LYS A 312 -15.92 -11.44 -8.60
CA LYS A 312 -17.13 -10.71 -8.16
C LYS A 312 -17.71 -9.79 -9.23
N GLY A 313 -16.87 -8.92 -9.82
CA GLY A 313 -17.28 -8.02 -10.90
C GLY A 313 -17.75 -8.77 -12.15
N THR A 314 -17.16 -9.95 -12.43
CA THR A 314 -17.57 -10.79 -13.55
C THR A 314 -18.98 -11.33 -13.37
N LEU A 315 -19.32 -11.85 -12.18
CA LEU A 315 -20.69 -12.28 -11.90
C LEU A 315 -21.67 -11.10 -11.94
N MET A 316 -21.29 -9.96 -11.35
CA MET A 316 -22.10 -8.74 -11.41
C MET A 316 -22.42 -8.36 -12.86
N ALA A 317 -21.42 -8.34 -13.75
CA ALA A 317 -21.60 -7.99 -15.15
C ALA A 317 -22.50 -9.00 -15.88
N ILE A 318 -22.34 -10.31 -15.63
CA ILE A 318 -23.22 -11.34 -16.19
C ILE A 318 -24.68 -11.10 -15.75
N LEU A 319 -24.90 -10.82 -14.46
CA LEU A 319 -26.24 -10.54 -13.93
C LEU A 319 -26.84 -9.27 -14.55
N ALA A 320 -26.05 -8.20 -14.68
CA ALA A 320 -26.48 -6.95 -15.29
C ALA A 320 -26.87 -7.11 -16.77
N ILE A 321 -26.02 -7.79 -17.55
CA ILE A 321 -26.26 -8.07 -18.98
C ILE A 321 -27.54 -8.90 -19.15
N LEU A 322 -27.68 -10.01 -18.42
CA LEU A 322 -28.84 -10.88 -18.54
C LEU A 322 -30.12 -10.21 -18.06
N SER A 323 -30.07 -9.41 -16.99
CA SER A 323 -31.25 -8.68 -16.50
C SER A 323 -31.71 -7.64 -17.53
N LYS A 324 -30.77 -6.90 -18.14
CA LYS A 324 -31.06 -5.96 -19.23
C LYS A 324 -31.58 -6.66 -20.49
N ALA A 325 -31.07 -7.85 -20.79
CA ALA A 325 -31.52 -8.65 -21.91
C ALA A 325 -32.94 -9.21 -21.69
N LEU A 326 -33.27 -9.64 -20.47
CA LEU A 326 -34.61 -10.07 -20.10
C LEU A 326 -35.61 -8.91 -20.12
N GLU A 327 -35.21 -7.74 -19.63
CA GLU A 327 -36.05 -6.56 -19.54
C GLU A 327 -35.37 -5.37 -20.25
N PRO A 328 -35.57 -5.20 -21.57
CA PRO A 328 -34.86 -4.20 -22.37
C PRO A 328 -35.10 -2.75 -21.93
N ASN A 329 -36.16 -2.46 -21.17
CA ASN A 329 -36.43 -1.12 -20.66
C ASN A 329 -35.64 -0.80 -19.38
N THR A 330 -35.03 -1.79 -18.73
CA THR A 330 -34.33 -1.62 -17.45
C THR A 330 -33.05 -0.81 -17.64
N LYS A 331 -32.85 0.24 -16.86
CA LYS A 331 -31.70 1.13 -16.91
C LYS A 331 -30.63 0.65 -15.94
N ILE A 332 -29.39 0.54 -16.39
CA ILE A 332 -28.26 0.20 -15.52
C ILE A 332 -27.54 1.48 -15.12
N HIS A 333 -27.51 1.76 -13.82
CA HIS A 333 -26.75 2.84 -13.22
C HIS A 333 -25.57 2.23 -12.46
N TYR A 334 -24.35 2.47 -12.93
CA TYR A 334 -23.14 1.80 -12.47
C TYR A 334 -22.17 2.81 -11.86
N TYR A 335 -21.89 2.63 -10.56
CA TYR A 335 -20.90 3.35 -9.80
C TYR A 335 -19.77 2.39 -9.41
N THR A 336 -18.52 2.77 -9.68
CA THR A 336 -17.34 1.98 -9.30
C THR A 336 -16.15 2.86 -8.93
N ALA A 337 -15.36 2.44 -7.96
CA ALA A 337 -14.02 2.99 -7.75
C ALA A 337 -13.05 2.39 -8.79
N GLY A 338 -12.07 3.18 -9.23
CA GLY A 338 -11.08 2.72 -10.21
C GLY A 338 -11.57 2.72 -11.66
N ASP A 339 -10.85 1.99 -12.50
CA ASP A 339 -10.98 1.94 -13.96
C ASP A 339 -11.25 0.52 -14.51
N ASP A 340 -11.41 -0.49 -13.64
CA ASP A 340 -11.75 -1.86 -14.04
C ASP A 340 -13.25 -1.99 -14.35
N ILE A 341 -13.65 -1.57 -15.55
CA ILE A 341 -15.04 -1.47 -15.97
C ILE A 341 -15.35 -2.50 -17.07
N TYR A 342 -16.45 -3.21 -16.91
CA TYR A 342 -16.91 -4.19 -17.90
C TYR A 342 -17.58 -3.50 -19.11
N PRO A 343 -17.38 -4.03 -20.34
CA PRO A 343 -17.76 -3.33 -21.57
C PRO A 343 -19.25 -3.48 -21.96
N PHE A 344 -20.17 -3.46 -20.99
CA PHE A 344 -21.62 -3.53 -21.24
C PHE A 344 -22.27 -2.13 -21.17
N GLN A 345 -23.37 -1.96 -21.89
CA GLN A 345 -24.06 -0.69 -22.02
C GLN A 345 -24.71 -0.27 -20.69
N CYS A 346 -24.28 0.88 -20.17
CA CYS A 346 -24.84 1.50 -18.98
C CYS A 346 -25.65 2.75 -19.38
N HIS A 347 -26.79 2.99 -18.71
CA HIS A 347 -27.53 4.24 -18.89
C HIS A 347 -26.84 5.39 -18.18
N HIS A 348 -26.25 5.08 -17.03
CA HIS A 348 -25.43 5.99 -16.26
C HIS A 348 -24.19 5.23 -15.79
N LEU A 349 -23.00 5.69 -16.15
CA LEU A 349 -21.73 5.13 -15.71
C LEU A 349 -20.93 6.26 -15.05
N VAL A 350 -20.66 6.10 -13.75
CA VAL A 350 -19.86 7.03 -12.96
C VAL A 350 -18.68 6.26 -12.38
N CYS A 351 -17.50 6.60 -12.84
CA CYS A 351 -16.26 5.93 -12.49
C CYS A 351 -15.11 6.94 -12.54
N ARG A 352 -13.89 6.49 -12.23
CA ARG A 352 -12.69 7.33 -12.33
C ARG A 352 -12.56 8.01 -13.70
N LEU A 353 -12.88 7.30 -14.78
CA LEU A 353 -12.77 7.78 -16.16
C LEU A 353 -13.79 8.87 -16.50
N SER A 354 -14.85 9.03 -15.70
CA SER A 354 -15.80 10.14 -15.82
C SER A 354 -15.15 11.49 -15.45
N TYR A 355 -13.98 11.46 -14.79
CA TYR A 355 -13.24 12.64 -14.30
C TYR A 355 -11.80 12.66 -14.83
N PRO A 356 -11.59 12.81 -16.16
CA PRO A 356 -10.28 12.64 -16.79
C PRO A 356 -9.23 13.68 -16.39
N GLN A 357 -9.67 14.82 -15.84
CA GLN A 357 -8.78 15.91 -15.39
C GLN A 357 -8.31 15.74 -13.93
N MET A 358 -8.68 14.63 -13.28
CA MET A 358 -8.44 14.41 -11.86
C MET A 358 -7.59 13.17 -11.63
N GLU A 359 -6.72 13.22 -10.62
CA GLU A 359 -5.94 12.06 -10.19
C GLU A 359 -6.84 10.98 -9.57
N GLY A 360 -6.43 9.71 -9.69
CA GLY A 360 -7.30 8.56 -9.46
C GLY A 360 -8.04 8.54 -8.12
N ALA A 361 -7.38 8.85 -7.00
CA ALA A 361 -8.03 8.87 -5.69
C ALA A 361 -9.00 10.05 -5.51
N LYS A 362 -8.72 11.21 -6.12
CA LYS A 362 -9.63 12.37 -6.09
C LYS A 362 -10.86 12.10 -6.96
N ALA A 363 -10.66 11.48 -8.12
CA ALA A 363 -11.74 11.05 -8.98
C ALA A 363 -12.66 10.05 -8.28
N ASP A 364 -12.10 9.02 -7.62
CA ASP A 364 -12.90 8.05 -6.85
C ASP A 364 -13.68 8.71 -5.69
N ALA A 365 -13.10 9.73 -5.03
CA ALA A 365 -13.79 10.49 -4.00
C ALA A 365 -15.00 11.27 -4.56
N ILE A 366 -14.90 11.82 -5.78
CA ILE A 366 -16.05 12.43 -6.45
C ILE A 366 -17.08 11.37 -6.81
N VAL A 367 -16.68 10.21 -7.36
CA VAL A 367 -17.60 9.10 -7.65
C VAL A 367 -18.38 8.68 -6.39
N ALA A 368 -17.71 8.61 -5.24
CA ALA A 368 -18.35 8.33 -3.97
C ALA A 368 -19.35 9.43 -3.57
N GLY A 369 -18.99 10.69 -3.76
CA GLY A 369 -19.87 11.85 -3.56
C GLY A 369 -21.12 11.81 -4.46
N ASP A 370 -20.95 11.48 -5.74
CA ASP A 370 -22.05 11.35 -6.70
C ASP A 370 -22.97 10.19 -6.35
N LEU A 371 -22.40 9.06 -5.91
CA LEU A 371 -23.18 7.93 -5.42
C LEU A 371 -24.02 8.36 -4.22
N TYR A 372 -23.43 9.06 -3.25
CA TYR A 372 -24.15 9.57 -2.09
C TYR A 372 -25.28 10.52 -2.50
N GLN A 373 -25.01 11.45 -3.42
CA GLN A 373 -26.03 12.38 -3.93
C GLN A 373 -27.15 11.63 -4.67
N TYR A 374 -26.81 10.69 -5.53
CA TYR A 374 -27.77 9.87 -6.26
C TYR A 374 -28.69 9.09 -5.31
N LEU A 375 -28.14 8.50 -4.25
CA LEU A 375 -28.93 7.82 -3.23
C LEU A 375 -29.84 8.79 -2.45
N ARG A 376 -29.41 10.03 -2.21
CA ARG A 376 -30.23 11.09 -1.61
C ARG A 376 -31.40 11.49 -2.49
N GLU A 377 -31.17 11.63 -3.79
CA GLU A 377 -32.21 11.90 -4.78
C GLU A 377 -33.23 10.75 -4.81
N MET A 378 -32.74 9.50 -4.80
CA MET A 378 -33.57 8.31 -4.72
C MET A 378 -34.42 8.26 -3.44
N ASP A 379 -33.87 8.67 -2.28
CA ASP A 379 -34.61 8.77 -1.02
C ASP A 379 -35.77 9.77 -1.08
N ASN A 380 -35.57 10.90 -1.78
CA ASN A 380 -36.57 11.96 -1.92
C ASN A 380 -37.63 11.67 -2.99
N ALA A 381 -37.37 10.72 -3.90
CA ALA A 381 -38.29 10.39 -4.98
C ALA A 381 -39.56 9.68 -4.50
N ALA A 382 -40.57 9.61 -5.36
CA ALA A 382 -41.78 8.85 -5.10
C ALA A 382 -41.50 7.34 -4.91
N GLN A 383 -42.42 6.62 -4.26
CA GLN A 383 -42.34 5.16 -4.19
C GLN A 383 -42.44 4.56 -5.60
N ASN A 384 -41.75 3.45 -5.82
CA ASN A 384 -41.72 2.74 -7.12
C ASN A 384 -41.23 3.58 -8.32
N SER A 385 -40.55 4.70 -8.11
CA SER A 385 -40.02 5.51 -9.22
C SER A 385 -38.73 4.95 -9.83
N TYR A 386 -38.18 3.86 -9.28
CA TYR A 386 -36.94 3.21 -9.74
C TYR A 386 -37.16 1.74 -10.11
N THR A 387 -38.40 1.31 -10.42
CA THR A 387 -38.70 -0.09 -10.76
C THR A 387 -38.01 -0.57 -12.03
N ASP A 388 -37.64 0.35 -12.92
CA ASP A 388 -36.90 0.08 -14.14
C ASP A 388 -35.40 0.30 -13.95
N ILE A 389 -34.85 0.31 -12.73
CA ILE A 389 -33.43 0.62 -12.48
C ILE A 389 -32.72 -0.54 -11.78
N ILE A 390 -31.58 -0.93 -12.35
CA ILE A 390 -30.55 -1.73 -11.68
C ILE A 390 -29.43 -0.77 -11.25
N LEU A 391 -29.23 -0.65 -9.94
CA LEU A 391 -28.13 0.10 -9.36
C LEU A 391 -26.97 -0.86 -9.05
N VAL A 392 -25.83 -0.64 -9.69
CA VAL A 392 -24.58 -1.36 -9.40
C VAL A 392 -23.67 -0.46 -8.58
N ILE A 393 -23.30 -0.93 -7.39
CA ILE A 393 -22.30 -0.33 -6.53
C ILE A 393 -21.13 -1.31 -6.46
N ASP A 394 -20.14 -1.10 -7.32
CA ASP A 394 -18.93 -1.91 -7.33
C ASP A 394 -17.84 -1.27 -6.47
N GLU A 395 -16.94 -2.10 -5.94
CA GLU A 395 -15.91 -1.65 -5.00
C GLU A 395 -16.52 -0.88 -3.79
N ALA A 396 -17.67 -1.32 -3.26
CA ALA A 396 -18.46 -0.50 -2.34
C ALA A 396 -17.73 -0.16 -1.03
N VAL A 397 -16.79 -0.99 -0.60
CA VAL A 397 -15.90 -0.69 0.55
C VAL A 397 -15.00 0.50 0.23
N ALA A 398 -14.33 0.48 -0.94
CA ALA A 398 -13.45 1.56 -1.36
C ALA A 398 -14.22 2.88 -1.54
N LEU A 399 -15.38 2.85 -2.21
CA LEU A 399 -16.23 4.04 -2.34
C LEU A 399 -16.68 4.58 -0.98
N SER A 400 -16.96 3.69 -0.01
CA SER A 400 -17.37 4.11 1.33
C SER A 400 -16.25 4.73 2.16
N ASP A 401 -14.99 4.41 1.86
CA ASP A 401 -13.83 4.95 2.60
C ASP A 401 -13.54 6.43 2.23
N TYR A 402 -14.08 6.90 1.10
CA TYR A 402 -14.05 8.32 0.72
C TYR A 402 -15.17 9.15 1.33
N LEU A 403 -16.14 8.52 2.00
CA LEU A 403 -17.29 9.17 2.62
C LEU A 403 -17.06 9.38 4.12
N SER A 404 -17.71 10.39 4.70
CA SER A 404 -17.71 10.56 6.15
C SER A 404 -18.44 9.39 6.85
N ASP A 405 -18.09 9.12 8.10
CA ASP A 405 -18.73 8.05 8.89
C ASP A 405 -20.27 8.23 8.95
N ASP A 406 -20.77 9.48 9.00
CA ASP A 406 -22.19 9.81 8.98
C ASP A 406 -22.85 9.52 7.62
N GLN A 407 -22.15 9.84 6.51
CA GLN A 407 -22.62 9.53 5.16
C GLN A 407 -22.69 8.02 4.93
N LYS A 408 -21.64 7.29 5.33
CA LYS A 408 -21.58 5.83 5.26
C LYS A 408 -22.71 5.19 6.06
N GLN A 409 -22.91 5.62 7.31
CA GLN A 409 -24.02 5.14 8.14
C GLN A 409 -25.37 5.42 7.49
N TRP A 410 -25.56 6.61 6.90
CA TRP A 410 -26.80 6.97 6.23
C TRP A 410 -27.05 6.12 4.98
N ILE A 411 -26.04 5.90 4.11
CA ILE A 411 -26.17 5.06 2.91
C ILE A 411 -26.61 3.66 3.31
N ILE A 412 -25.92 3.04 4.27
CA ILE A 412 -26.25 1.70 4.75
C ILE A 412 -27.69 1.67 5.27
N ARG A 413 -28.09 2.65 6.08
CA ARG A 413 -29.46 2.72 6.57
C ARG A 413 -30.47 2.88 5.42
N PHE A 414 -30.18 3.73 4.45
CA PHE A 414 -31.05 3.98 3.31
C PHE A 414 -31.27 2.73 2.46
N LEU A 415 -30.19 2.05 2.07
CA LEU A 415 -30.23 0.85 1.23
C LEU A 415 -31.19 -0.21 1.80
N PHE A 416 -31.16 -0.44 3.11
CA PHE A 416 -31.94 -1.53 3.72
C PHE A 416 -33.31 -1.14 4.27
N THR A 417 -33.52 0.13 4.63
CA THR A 417 -34.81 0.54 5.22
C THR A 417 -35.75 1.18 4.21
N ARG A 418 -35.22 1.82 3.16
CA ARG A 418 -35.99 2.72 2.30
C ARG A 418 -35.79 2.47 0.81
N ALA A 419 -34.62 2.01 0.37
CA ALA A 419 -34.38 1.75 -1.05
C ALA A 419 -35.35 0.69 -1.61
N SER A 420 -35.76 -0.27 -0.77
CA SER A 420 -36.72 -1.30 -1.20
C SER A 420 -38.06 -0.73 -1.69
N LYS A 421 -38.54 0.32 -1.03
CA LYS A 421 -39.78 1.05 -1.37
C LYS A 421 -39.68 1.83 -2.69
N LYS A 422 -38.48 1.99 -3.24
CA LYS A 422 -38.23 2.71 -4.50
C LYS A 422 -38.30 1.80 -5.71
N GLY A 423 -38.17 0.48 -5.50
CA GLY A 423 -38.32 -0.54 -6.54
C GLY A 423 -37.05 -0.89 -7.32
N ALA A 424 -35.91 -0.25 -7.05
CA ALA A 424 -34.66 -0.56 -7.76
C ALA A 424 -34.11 -1.94 -7.35
N GLN A 425 -33.58 -2.69 -8.31
CA GLN A 425 -32.71 -3.84 -8.00
C GLN A 425 -31.29 -3.32 -7.71
N ILE A 426 -30.64 -3.81 -6.66
CA ILE A 426 -29.34 -3.30 -6.22
C ILE A 426 -28.32 -4.42 -6.17
N PHE A 427 -27.21 -4.25 -6.89
CA PHE A 427 -26.06 -5.12 -6.82
C PHE A 427 -24.93 -4.40 -6.10
N VAL A 428 -24.40 -5.03 -5.04
CA VAL A 428 -23.28 -4.49 -4.27
C VAL A 428 -22.12 -5.47 -4.36
N VAL A 429 -20.96 -5.00 -4.80
CA VAL A 429 -19.73 -5.80 -4.81
C VAL A 429 -18.87 -5.41 -3.61
N LEU A 430 -18.57 -6.40 -2.75
CA LEU A 430 -17.80 -6.19 -1.53
C LEU A 430 -16.46 -6.93 -1.55
N HIS A 431 -15.41 -6.22 -1.15
CA HIS A 431 -14.13 -6.83 -0.80
C HIS A 431 -14.06 -7.00 0.71
N GLY A 432 -13.92 -8.24 1.14
CA GLY A 432 -13.89 -8.59 2.55
C GLY A 432 -14.11 -10.07 2.76
N LYS A 433 -13.87 -10.52 3.98
CA LYS A 433 -14.09 -11.92 4.40
C LYS A 433 -15.44 -12.13 5.10
N ASN A 434 -16.08 -11.04 5.53
CA ASN A 434 -17.38 -11.05 6.20
C ASN A 434 -17.99 -9.65 6.10
N LEU A 435 -19.25 -9.53 6.50
CA LEU A 435 -20.00 -8.28 6.42
C LEU A 435 -19.41 -7.15 7.27
N THR A 436 -18.68 -7.46 8.35
CA THR A 436 -18.09 -6.45 9.26
C THR A 436 -17.04 -5.56 8.61
N SER A 437 -16.51 -5.94 7.43
CA SER A 437 -15.66 -5.06 6.63
C SER A 437 -16.40 -3.83 6.09
N TRP A 438 -17.73 -3.87 6.03
CA TRP A 438 -18.55 -2.78 5.51
C TRP A 438 -19.63 -2.32 6.49
N VAL A 439 -20.29 -3.24 7.20
CA VAL A 439 -21.44 -2.98 8.08
C VAL A 439 -21.29 -3.74 9.40
N GLY A 440 -21.61 -3.08 10.52
CA GLY A 440 -21.54 -3.69 11.86
C GLY A 440 -20.33 -3.24 12.68
N THR A 441 -19.63 -2.19 12.24
CA THR A 441 -18.53 -1.54 12.96
C THR A 441 -18.86 -0.07 13.25
N LYS A 442 -18.29 0.47 14.33
CA LYS A 442 -18.46 1.87 14.77
C LYS A 442 -19.95 2.30 14.76
N ASN A 443 -20.28 3.34 14.01
CA ASN A 443 -21.60 3.97 13.92
C ASN A 443 -22.63 3.09 13.18
N THR A 444 -22.21 1.96 12.61
CA THR A 444 -23.11 0.98 11.96
C THR A 444 -23.41 -0.23 12.83
N ALA A 445 -22.95 -0.22 14.09
CA ALA A 445 -23.27 -1.26 15.07
C ALA A 445 -24.80 -1.42 15.22
N GLY A 446 -25.29 -2.66 15.16
CA GLY A 446 -26.71 -2.98 15.22
C GLY A 446 -27.44 -3.08 13.87
N PHE A 447 -26.83 -2.66 12.76
CA PHE A 447 -27.42 -2.87 11.43
C PHE A 447 -27.06 -4.21 10.78
N GLY A 448 -26.09 -4.94 11.35
CA GLY A 448 -25.62 -6.23 10.82
C GLY A 448 -26.75 -7.23 10.60
N ASP A 449 -27.59 -7.49 11.60
CA ASP A 449 -28.66 -8.49 11.48
C ASP A 449 -29.78 -8.07 10.51
N THR A 450 -30.07 -6.77 10.45
CA THR A 450 -31.02 -6.23 9.46
C THR A 450 -30.48 -6.37 8.04
N PHE A 451 -29.17 -6.17 7.87
CA PHE A 451 -28.51 -6.34 6.59
C PHE A 451 -28.49 -7.83 6.19
N LYS A 452 -28.16 -8.74 7.12
CA LYS A 452 -28.12 -10.18 6.89
C LYS A 452 -29.44 -10.78 6.42
N SER A 453 -30.56 -10.23 6.90
CA SER A 453 -31.91 -10.70 6.58
C SER A 453 -32.51 -10.12 5.31
N GLY A 454 -32.00 -8.98 4.84
CA GLY A 454 -32.55 -8.24 3.69
C GLY A 454 -31.75 -8.35 2.39
N ALA A 455 -30.66 -9.12 2.37
CA ALA A 455 -29.82 -9.29 1.17
C ALA A 455 -29.46 -10.76 0.93
N THR A 456 -29.34 -11.09 -0.36
CA THR A 456 -28.74 -12.35 -0.80
C THR A 456 -27.23 -12.19 -0.88
N PHE A 457 -26.48 -13.06 -0.20
CA PHE A 457 -25.02 -13.04 -0.22
C PHE A 457 -24.47 -14.12 -1.15
N ILE A 458 -23.59 -13.72 -2.05
CA ILE A 458 -22.93 -14.62 -3.00
C ILE A 458 -21.44 -14.57 -2.74
N GLY A 459 -20.86 -15.71 -2.39
CA GLY A 459 -19.43 -15.93 -2.29
C GLY A 459 -18.85 -16.33 -3.64
N CYS A 460 -17.60 -15.94 -3.87
CA CYS A 460 -16.81 -16.36 -5.03
C CYS A 460 -15.50 -17.00 -4.58
N GLU A 461 -15.08 -18.05 -5.27
CA GLU A 461 -13.84 -18.76 -4.96
C GLU A 461 -12.67 -18.26 -5.82
N ALA A 462 -11.55 -17.96 -5.16
CA ALA A 462 -10.27 -17.68 -5.81
C ALA A 462 -9.31 -18.84 -5.52
N THR A 463 -8.60 -19.29 -6.55
CA THR A 463 -7.51 -20.25 -6.41
C THR A 463 -6.17 -19.57 -6.67
N SER A 464 -5.13 -20.02 -5.98
CA SER A 464 -3.78 -19.52 -6.22
C SER A 464 -3.14 -20.35 -7.33
N LYS A 465 -2.94 -19.74 -8.51
CA LYS A 465 -2.17 -20.36 -9.59
C LYS A 465 -0.72 -19.96 -9.46
N LYS A 466 0.13 -20.96 -9.26
CA LYS A 466 1.58 -20.80 -9.27
C LYS A 466 2.06 -20.56 -10.71
N LEU A 467 2.48 -19.34 -11.02
CA LEU A 467 3.07 -18.97 -12.31
C LEU A 467 4.56 -19.32 -12.38
N SER A 468 5.24 -19.32 -11.24
CA SER A 468 6.63 -19.72 -11.10
C SER A 468 6.87 -20.23 -9.67
N PRO A 469 8.05 -20.83 -9.37
CA PRO A 469 8.37 -21.31 -8.03
C PRO A 469 8.10 -20.31 -6.89
N LEU A 470 8.19 -19.00 -7.18
CA LEU A 470 8.07 -17.90 -6.22
C LEU A 470 6.93 -16.91 -6.54
N LYS A 471 6.18 -17.12 -7.64
CA LYS A 471 5.10 -16.24 -8.05
C LYS A 471 3.81 -17.03 -8.12
N SER A 472 2.88 -16.69 -7.24
CA SER A 472 1.50 -17.17 -7.34
C SER A 472 0.59 -15.98 -7.55
N ILE A 473 -0.44 -16.16 -8.36
CA ILE A 473 -1.48 -15.16 -8.55
C ILE A 473 -2.81 -15.78 -8.16
N SER A 474 -3.62 -15.03 -7.42
CA SER A 474 -5.01 -15.38 -7.23
C SER A 474 -5.74 -15.25 -8.57
N LEU A 475 -6.38 -16.32 -8.99
CA LEU A 475 -7.25 -16.41 -10.17
C LEU A 475 -8.64 -16.82 -9.71
N SER A 476 -9.67 -16.27 -10.33
CA SER A 476 -11.04 -16.74 -10.13
C SER A 476 -11.14 -18.19 -10.61
N THR A 477 -11.72 -19.06 -9.80
CA THR A 477 -12.11 -20.40 -10.25
C THR A 477 -13.36 -20.36 -11.13
N GLY A 478 -14.09 -19.23 -11.10
CA GLY A 478 -15.42 -19.09 -11.68
C GLY A 478 -16.51 -19.81 -10.88
N ARG A 479 -16.21 -20.32 -9.67
CA ARG A 479 -17.20 -20.96 -8.79
C ARG A 479 -17.87 -19.94 -7.88
N TYR A 480 -19.20 -20.04 -7.79
CA TYR A 480 -20.04 -19.19 -6.96
C TYR A 480 -21.00 -20.02 -6.11
N PHE A 481 -21.37 -19.46 -4.96
CA PHE A 481 -22.29 -20.08 -4.01
C PHE A 481 -22.97 -19.02 -3.16
N LEU A 482 -24.14 -19.33 -2.62
CA LEU A 482 -24.77 -18.55 -1.57
C LEU A 482 -23.91 -18.64 -0.30
N ALA A 483 -23.46 -17.49 0.18
CA ALA A 483 -22.49 -17.40 1.27
C ALA A 483 -23.15 -17.07 2.61
N ASP A 484 -22.50 -17.50 3.68
CA ASP A 484 -22.80 -17.04 5.03
C ASP A 484 -22.30 -15.59 5.19
N PRO A 485 -23.13 -14.64 5.64
CA PRO A 485 -22.69 -13.26 5.84
C PRO A 485 -21.61 -13.08 6.92
N ASP A 486 -21.48 -14.04 7.83
CA ASP A 486 -20.41 -14.08 8.83
C ASP A 486 -19.09 -14.65 8.27
N SER A 487 -19.14 -15.30 7.11
CA SER A 487 -17.97 -15.85 6.43
C SER A 487 -18.24 -16.03 4.93
N PHE A 488 -17.83 -15.05 4.12
CA PHE A 488 -18.08 -15.04 2.68
C PHE A 488 -17.39 -16.18 1.91
N ASP A 489 -16.39 -16.82 2.51
CA ASP A 489 -15.69 -17.97 1.95
C ASP A 489 -16.45 -19.31 2.18
N LYS A 490 -17.55 -19.31 2.97
CA LYS A 490 -18.32 -20.52 3.30
C LYS A 490 -19.67 -20.54 2.57
N ALA A 491 -19.91 -21.62 1.85
CA ALA A 491 -21.22 -21.90 1.27
C ALA A 491 -22.23 -22.34 2.34
N ILE A 492 -23.45 -21.83 2.27
CA ILE A 492 -24.57 -22.36 3.05
C ILE A 492 -25.01 -23.72 2.49
N ALA A 493 -25.66 -24.55 3.31
CA ALA A 493 -26.17 -25.84 2.87
C ALA A 493 -27.11 -25.68 1.64
N GLN A 494 -26.87 -26.47 0.58
CA GLN A 494 -27.59 -26.39 -0.70
C GLN A 494 -27.47 -25.03 -1.42
N GLY A 495 -26.53 -24.19 -0.99
CA GLY A 495 -26.27 -22.86 -1.54
C GLY A 495 -25.45 -22.85 -2.83
N GLU A 496 -25.06 -23.99 -3.38
CA GLU A 496 -24.23 -24.02 -4.59
C GLU A 496 -24.96 -23.41 -5.80
N ILE A 497 -24.33 -22.40 -6.42
CA ILE A 497 -24.79 -21.76 -7.66
C ILE A 497 -24.16 -22.49 -8.85
N GLY A 498 -22.86 -22.79 -8.75
CA GLY A 498 -22.12 -23.59 -9.72
C GLY A 498 -20.83 -22.92 -10.17
N THR A 499 -20.27 -23.43 -11.27
CA THR A 499 -19.04 -22.89 -11.88
C THR A 499 -19.36 -22.35 -13.28
N ILE A 500 -18.82 -21.18 -13.63
CA ILE A 500 -18.92 -20.62 -14.99
C ILE A 500 -18.45 -21.68 -15.98
N PRO A 501 -19.27 -22.04 -16.98
CA PRO A 501 -18.92 -23.08 -17.93
C PRO A 501 -17.83 -22.61 -18.90
N ASP A 502 -17.06 -23.54 -19.44
CA ASP A 502 -15.89 -23.22 -20.26
C ASP A 502 -16.26 -22.57 -21.60
N TRP A 503 -17.47 -22.82 -22.12
CA TRP A 503 -17.96 -22.13 -23.31
C TRP A 503 -18.19 -20.63 -23.10
N LEU A 504 -18.27 -20.17 -21.84
CA LEU A 504 -18.34 -18.75 -21.49
C LEU A 504 -16.96 -18.20 -21.09
N LYS A 505 -15.86 -18.81 -21.51
CA LYS A 505 -14.48 -18.36 -21.19
C LYS A 505 -13.63 -18.20 -22.45
N THR A 506 -14.25 -17.93 -23.60
CA THR A 506 -13.57 -17.93 -24.91
C THR A 506 -12.96 -16.58 -25.27
N GLU A 507 -13.64 -15.48 -24.95
CA GLU A 507 -13.08 -14.13 -25.11
C GLU A 507 -12.10 -13.82 -23.98
N VAL A 508 -11.10 -12.98 -24.27
CA VAL A 508 -10.08 -12.56 -23.31
C VAL A 508 -10.15 -11.06 -23.04
N ASN A 509 -9.80 -10.67 -21.83
CA ASN A 509 -9.63 -9.27 -21.49
C ASN A 509 -8.37 -8.70 -22.19
N PRO A 510 -8.46 -7.57 -22.90
CA PRO A 510 -7.34 -7.04 -23.69
C PRO A 510 -6.14 -6.58 -22.83
N HIS A 511 -6.38 -6.21 -21.56
CA HIS A 511 -5.34 -5.74 -20.65
C HIS A 511 -4.65 -6.89 -19.90
N SER A 512 -5.42 -7.89 -19.46
CA SER A 512 -4.89 -8.98 -18.62
C SER A 512 -4.60 -10.28 -19.38
N GLY A 513 -5.15 -10.43 -20.59
CA GLY A 513 -5.09 -11.67 -21.39
C GLY A 513 -5.80 -12.87 -20.76
N GLN A 514 -6.51 -12.68 -19.63
CA GLN A 514 -7.28 -13.74 -18.97
C GLN A 514 -8.65 -13.90 -19.62
N PRO A 515 -9.28 -15.09 -19.52
CA PRO A 515 -10.66 -15.28 -19.94
C PRO A 515 -11.60 -14.26 -19.30
N ASP A 516 -12.48 -13.69 -20.12
CA ASP A 516 -13.46 -12.67 -19.74
C ASP A 516 -14.87 -13.18 -20.08
N PRO A 517 -15.55 -13.80 -19.09
CA PRO A 517 -16.88 -14.34 -19.31
C PRO A 517 -17.95 -13.29 -19.63
N ALA A 518 -17.82 -12.07 -19.12
CA ALA A 518 -18.75 -10.99 -19.45
C ALA A 518 -18.59 -10.55 -20.91
N ARG A 519 -17.35 -10.47 -21.41
CA ARG A 519 -17.08 -10.20 -22.82
C ARG A 519 -17.53 -11.33 -23.73
N THR A 520 -17.33 -12.59 -23.31
CA THR A 520 -17.85 -13.76 -24.03
C THR A 520 -19.37 -13.71 -24.11
N LEU A 521 -20.04 -13.34 -23.01
CA LEU A 521 -21.50 -13.19 -22.98
C LEU A 521 -21.99 -12.13 -23.97
N LEU A 522 -21.29 -11.01 -24.09
CA LEU A 522 -21.65 -9.93 -25.02
C LEU A 522 -21.56 -10.34 -26.50
N VAL A 523 -20.88 -11.44 -26.85
CA VAL A 523 -20.94 -12.01 -28.20
C VAL A 523 -22.36 -12.48 -28.54
N TYR A 524 -23.13 -12.94 -27.55
CA TYR A 524 -24.54 -13.32 -27.71
C TYR A 524 -25.50 -12.13 -27.62
N PHE A 525 -25.03 -10.99 -27.10
CA PHE A 525 -25.80 -9.76 -26.89
C PHE A 525 -25.03 -8.52 -27.41
N PRO A 526 -24.69 -8.47 -28.72
CA PRO A 526 -23.85 -7.41 -29.26
C PRO A 526 -24.46 -6.02 -29.10
N GLU A 527 -25.78 -5.90 -29.12
CA GLU A 527 -26.50 -4.64 -28.88
C GLU A 527 -26.38 -4.10 -27.45
N LEU A 528 -25.93 -4.92 -26.50
CA LEU A 528 -25.68 -4.52 -25.11
C LEU A 528 -24.21 -4.20 -24.85
N LYS A 529 -23.36 -4.20 -25.89
CA LYS A 529 -21.96 -3.77 -25.76
C LYS A 529 -21.90 -2.24 -25.66
N SER A 530 -21.00 -1.72 -24.83
CA SER A 530 -20.79 -0.27 -24.71
C SER A 530 -19.96 0.28 -25.88
N ASP A 531 -20.44 1.36 -26.50
CA ASP A 531 -19.70 2.15 -27.50
C ASP A 531 -18.90 3.32 -26.89
N SER A 532 -18.88 3.44 -25.55
CA SER A 532 -18.29 4.61 -24.90
C SER A 532 -16.78 4.73 -25.18
N PRO A 533 -16.26 5.92 -25.57
CA PRO A 533 -14.83 6.16 -25.76
C PRO A 533 -13.99 5.90 -24.51
N ALA A 534 -14.57 6.02 -23.32
CA ALA A 534 -13.92 5.67 -22.05
C ALA A 534 -13.64 4.16 -21.91
N LEU A 535 -14.25 3.33 -22.76
CA LEU A 535 -14.14 1.88 -22.82
C LEU A 535 -13.61 1.38 -24.18
N ALA A 536 -13.33 2.28 -25.13
CA ALA A 536 -12.85 1.92 -26.46
C ALA A 536 -11.35 1.59 -26.41
N ASP A 537 -11.00 0.41 -26.93
CA ASP A 537 -9.64 -0.10 -27.10
C ASP A 537 -8.79 0.84 -27.97
N SER A 538 -8.26 1.96 -27.45
CA SER A 538 -7.22 2.75 -28.12
C SER A 538 -6.66 3.89 -27.26
N VAL A 539 -5.61 3.60 -26.46
CA VAL A 539 -4.36 4.38 -26.45
C VAL A 539 -3.24 3.41 -26.05
N PRO A 540 -2.28 3.05 -26.93
CA PRO A 540 -1.09 2.32 -26.49
C PRO A 540 -0.40 3.17 -25.41
N PRO A 541 0.16 2.58 -24.34
CA PRO A 541 0.73 3.37 -23.26
C PRO A 541 1.77 4.32 -23.86
N GLN A 542 1.52 5.62 -23.78
CA GLN A 542 2.63 6.56 -23.84
C GLN A 542 3.57 6.15 -22.71
N GLU A 543 4.79 5.79 -23.08
CA GLU A 543 5.90 5.64 -22.15
C GLU A 543 5.98 6.93 -21.31
N LYS A 544 5.37 6.90 -20.13
CA LYS A 544 5.76 7.80 -19.06
C LYS A 544 7.17 7.39 -18.66
N PRO A 545 8.14 8.32 -18.59
CA PRO A 545 9.49 7.97 -18.22
C PRO A 545 9.46 7.37 -16.80
N GLN A 546 9.94 6.13 -16.66
CA GLN A 546 9.99 5.38 -15.40
C GLN A 546 10.94 5.97 -14.34
N ASP A 547 11.50 7.16 -14.57
CA ASP A 547 12.65 7.66 -13.80
C ASP A 547 12.36 8.85 -12.89
N GLU A 548 11.15 9.39 -12.84
CA GLU A 548 10.87 10.57 -12.01
C GLU A 548 10.95 10.26 -10.49
N PHE A 549 10.44 9.10 -10.08
CA PHE A 549 10.56 8.62 -8.69
C PHE A 549 12.01 8.28 -8.32
N LEU A 550 12.76 7.63 -9.22
CA LEU A 550 14.17 7.27 -9.00
C LEU A 550 15.06 8.52 -8.90
N ASN A 551 14.75 9.55 -9.68
CA ASN A 551 15.47 10.82 -9.64
C ASN A 551 15.11 11.64 -8.40
N GLN A 552 13.85 11.63 -7.96
CA GLN A 552 13.44 12.28 -6.70
C GLN A 552 14.05 11.58 -5.46
N ALA A 553 14.09 10.25 -5.43
CA ALA A 553 14.71 9.50 -4.34
C ALA A 553 16.23 9.71 -4.28
N ARG A 554 16.92 9.73 -5.44
CA ARG A 554 18.36 10.04 -5.52
C ARG A 554 18.66 11.49 -5.14
N ALA A 555 17.84 12.44 -5.59
CA ALA A 555 17.98 13.85 -5.21
C ALA A 555 17.81 14.03 -3.70
N TRP A 556 16.79 13.41 -3.10
CA TRP A 556 16.56 13.46 -1.65
C TRP A 556 17.71 12.85 -0.83
N ILE A 557 18.30 11.73 -1.29
CA ILE A 557 19.47 11.12 -0.64
C ILE A 557 20.70 12.03 -0.74
N ASN A 558 20.92 12.66 -1.90
CA ASN A 558 22.03 13.58 -2.11
C ASN A 558 21.89 14.89 -1.31
N ASP A 559 20.67 15.41 -1.18
CA ASP A 559 20.39 16.70 -0.53
C ASP A 559 20.38 16.60 1.01
N ASN A 560 19.98 15.46 1.58
CA ASN A 560 19.83 15.29 3.03
C ASN A 560 20.96 14.50 3.70
N TRP A 561 21.88 13.91 2.93
CA TRP A 561 23.03 13.15 3.45
C TRP A 561 24.37 13.79 3.05
N ILE A 562 24.56 15.05 3.43
CA ILE A 562 25.86 15.72 3.34
C ILE A 562 26.69 15.34 4.57
N ILE A 563 27.59 14.38 4.43
CA ILE A 563 28.85 14.41 5.20
C ILE A 563 29.87 15.04 4.28
N SER A 564 30.46 16.15 4.72
CA SER A 564 31.51 16.89 4.01
C SER A 564 32.52 15.94 3.37
N ASP A 565 32.86 16.21 2.10
CA ASP A 565 33.82 15.46 1.31
C ASP A 565 35.11 15.20 2.08
N ALA A 566 35.22 14.01 2.67
CA ALA A 566 36.53 13.44 2.96
C ALA A 566 37.03 12.85 1.64
N PRO A 567 38.21 13.27 1.14
CA PRO A 567 38.75 12.68 -0.07
C PRO A 567 38.98 11.17 0.14
N PRO A 568 38.85 10.36 -0.93
CA PRO A 568 39.05 8.92 -0.82
C PRO A 568 40.44 8.62 -0.25
N PRO A 569 40.59 7.66 0.68
CA PRO A 569 41.91 7.23 1.11
C PRO A 569 42.60 6.57 -0.09
N THR A 570 43.62 7.23 -0.61
CA THR A 570 44.60 6.63 -1.53
C THR A 570 45.34 5.53 -0.77
N LEU A 571 44.92 4.28 -0.96
CA LEU A 571 45.69 3.10 -0.58
C LEU A 571 46.89 2.96 -1.53
N HIS A 572 47.99 3.66 -1.21
CA HIS A 572 49.30 3.19 -1.62
C HIS A 572 49.70 2.03 -0.69
N PRO A 573 50.08 0.86 -1.23
CA PRO A 573 50.48 -0.26 -0.41
C PRO A 573 51.85 0.03 0.21
N ASN A 574 51.88 0.29 1.52
CA ASN A 574 53.11 0.25 2.29
C ASN A 574 53.23 -1.13 2.96
N PRO A 575 54.33 -1.87 2.76
CA PRO A 575 54.53 -3.19 3.34
C PRO A 575 55.12 -3.04 4.76
N SER A 576 54.27 -2.87 5.77
CA SER A 576 54.62 -3.15 7.17
C SER A 576 53.39 -2.96 8.05
N ASP A 577 52.64 -4.03 8.30
CA ASP A 577 51.87 -4.21 9.55
C ASP A 577 51.39 -5.66 9.71
N THR A 578 52.22 -6.62 9.26
CA THR A 578 52.27 -7.94 9.89
C THR A 578 53.14 -7.81 11.13
N ASP A 579 52.55 -7.41 12.26
CA ASP A 579 53.01 -7.74 13.62
C ASP A 579 52.28 -6.90 14.66
N ARG A 580 51.01 -7.21 14.94
CA ARG A 580 50.39 -6.77 16.21
C ARG A 580 49.17 -7.57 16.63
N TYR A 581 49.33 -8.87 16.80
CA TYR A 581 48.52 -9.62 17.78
C TYR A 581 49.36 -10.78 18.31
N GLN A 582 50.05 -10.54 19.43
CA GLN A 582 50.41 -11.62 20.34
C GLN A 582 49.55 -11.49 21.61
N PRO A 583 49.04 -12.62 22.14
CA PRO A 583 48.28 -12.65 23.39
C PRO A 583 49.23 -12.88 24.57
N THR A 584 49.04 -12.17 25.68
CA THR A 584 49.53 -12.62 26.98
C THR A 584 48.59 -12.22 28.11
N ASP A 585 48.15 -13.25 28.83
CA ASP A 585 47.58 -13.20 30.17
C ASP A 585 48.48 -12.43 31.15
N LYS A 586 47.86 -11.65 32.06
CA LYS A 586 48.15 -11.68 33.50
C LYS A 586 47.23 -10.76 34.32
N ALA A 587 47.00 -11.23 35.53
CA ALA A 587 46.01 -10.82 36.53
C ALA A 587 46.37 -9.56 37.34
N SER A 588 45.41 -9.21 38.23
CA SER A 588 45.52 -8.36 39.44
C SER A 588 45.38 -6.85 39.19
N GLU A 589 44.74 -6.01 40.02
CA GLU A 589 43.99 -6.11 41.28
C GLU A 589 43.31 -4.71 41.47
N VAL A 590 42.09 -4.69 42.02
CA VAL A 590 41.60 -3.78 43.10
C VAL A 590 41.82 -2.25 43.01
N LEU A 591 40.74 -1.44 42.99
CA LEU A 591 40.19 -0.69 44.15
C LEU A 591 39.01 0.23 43.77
N GLU A 592 37.92 0.10 44.53
CA GLU A 592 36.80 1.05 44.65
C GLU A 592 37.21 2.34 45.40
N THR A 593 36.48 3.45 45.19
CA THR A 593 36.07 4.51 46.18
C THR A 593 35.58 5.76 45.38
N SER A 594 34.30 6.15 45.41
CA SER A 594 33.51 6.89 46.43
C SER A 594 33.64 8.43 46.38
N GLY A 595 32.51 9.16 46.39
CA GLY A 595 32.39 10.59 46.72
C GLY A 595 31.42 11.34 45.79
N ILE A 596 30.10 11.38 46.04
CA ILE A 596 29.33 12.33 46.88
C ILE A 596 29.31 13.78 46.35
N ASP A 597 28.22 14.09 45.66
CA ASP A 597 27.22 15.17 45.85
C ASP A 597 27.57 16.40 46.73
N THR A 598 27.31 17.61 46.19
CA THR A 598 26.70 18.74 46.92
C THR A 598 26.10 19.76 45.93
N GLY A 599 24.84 20.14 46.19
CA GLY A 599 24.00 21.00 45.34
C GLY A 599 24.02 22.52 45.62
N ASN A 600 22.93 23.14 45.14
CA ASN A 600 22.34 24.45 45.51
C ASN A 600 23.02 25.73 44.94
N ASP A 601 22.34 26.81 44.56
CA ASP A 601 20.93 27.20 44.30
C ASP A 601 20.95 28.68 43.82
N THR A 602 19.93 29.14 43.06
CA THR A 602 19.36 30.53 42.95
C THR A 602 20.29 31.77 42.82
N GLY A 603 20.05 32.86 42.06
CA GLY A 603 18.92 33.43 41.33
C GLY A 603 19.14 34.97 41.14
N ILE A 604 18.40 35.57 40.20
CA ILE A 604 17.99 37.01 40.09
C ILE A 604 19.02 38.07 39.61
N GLY A 605 18.62 38.88 38.61
CA GLY A 605 18.99 40.31 38.53
C GLY A 605 19.09 40.95 37.14
N ASP A 606 18.08 41.75 36.76
CA ASP A 606 18.01 42.65 35.59
C ASP A 606 19.17 43.66 35.47
N THR A 607 19.59 44.03 34.25
CA THR A 607 19.65 45.43 33.71
C THR A 607 20.40 45.53 32.35
N ILE A 608 19.82 46.32 31.45
CA ILE A 608 20.35 46.95 30.20
C ILE A 608 20.59 48.46 30.53
N PRO A 609 21.28 49.39 29.79
CA PRO A 609 22.07 49.38 28.52
C PRO A 609 23.40 50.21 28.51
N GLU A 610 24.02 50.28 27.31
CA GLU A 610 24.51 51.49 26.59
C GLU A 610 25.97 52.03 26.65
N ASN A 611 26.36 52.54 25.47
CA ASN A 611 27.48 53.41 25.05
C ASN A 611 28.85 52.73 24.84
N GLY A 612 29.44 52.73 23.64
CA GLY A 612 29.90 53.88 22.82
C GLY A 612 31.44 53.84 22.88
N ASP A 613 32.28 54.10 21.88
CA ASP A 613 32.20 54.93 20.70
C ASP A 613 33.43 54.63 19.79
N SER A 614 33.21 54.62 18.49
CA SER A 614 33.88 55.44 17.45
C SER A 614 35.41 55.69 17.43
N LYS A 615 36.07 55.28 16.32
CA LYS A 615 37.16 55.99 15.59
C LYS A 615 37.13 55.55 14.12
N THR A 616 36.61 56.33 13.15
CA THR A 616 37.13 57.52 12.42
C THR A 616 38.02 57.25 11.19
N LEU A 617 37.67 57.97 10.10
CA LEU A 617 38.38 58.39 8.87
C LEU A 617 38.07 57.57 7.61
N ALA A 618 37.12 58.03 6.77
CA ALA A 618 37.20 59.09 5.74
C ALA A 618 37.92 58.58 4.48
N ASP A 619 37.18 58.07 3.49
CA ASP A 619 36.50 58.80 2.39
C ASP A 619 37.49 59.16 1.26
N ASP A 620 37.67 58.19 0.36
CA ASP A 620 38.14 58.41 -1.01
C ASP A 620 36.92 58.21 -1.92
N THR A 621 36.36 59.33 -2.39
CA THR A 621 35.26 59.35 -3.33
C THR A 621 35.77 58.94 -4.71
N ARG A 622 35.53 57.69 -5.10
CA ARG A 622 35.52 57.26 -6.50
C ARG A 622 34.08 56.90 -6.86
N ASN A 623 33.41 57.81 -7.54
CA ASN A 623 32.22 57.45 -8.32
C ASN A 623 32.69 56.60 -9.50
N ASP A 624 32.59 55.29 -9.36
CA ASP A 624 32.27 54.36 -10.45
C ASP A 624 31.58 53.12 -9.85
N THR A 625 30.57 52.66 -10.56
CA THR A 625 29.53 51.69 -10.20
C THR A 625 30.02 50.35 -9.60
N ASP A 626 29.73 50.08 -8.32
CA ASP A 626 29.68 48.72 -7.77
C ASP A 626 28.48 48.59 -6.82
N ARG A 627 27.27 48.57 -7.39
CA ARG A 627 26.08 48.07 -6.67
C ARG A 627 26.20 46.54 -6.69
N CYS A 628 26.61 45.92 -5.59
CA CYS A 628 26.89 44.48 -5.55
C CYS A 628 25.61 43.64 -5.74
N TYR A 629 25.48 42.92 -6.85
CA TYR A 629 24.26 42.17 -7.18
C TYR A 629 24.29 40.66 -6.87
N THR A 630 25.43 40.07 -6.45
CA THR A 630 25.59 38.68 -5.91
C THR A 630 27.04 38.48 -5.39
N PRO A 631 27.37 37.41 -4.62
CA PRO A 631 28.74 37.02 -4.28
C PRO A 631 29.64 36.71 -5.48
N ALA A 632 29.06 36.53 -6.68
CA ALA A 632 29.77 36.18 -7.91
C ALA A 632 29.91 37.36 -8.89
N SER A 633 29.58 38.59 -8.47
CA SER A 633 29.68 39.81 -9.30
C SER A 633 29.00 39.70 -10.67
N LEU A 634 27.83 39.05 -10.70
CA LEU A 634 27.06 38.86 -11.93
C LEU A 634 26.50 40.18 -12.48
N THR A 635 26.48 40.30 -13.80
CA THR A 635 25.84 41.44 -14.48
C THR A 635 24.31 41.35 -14.37
N SER A 636 23.61 42.48 -14.45
CA SER A 636 22.13 42.56 -14.35
C SER A 636 21.43 41.62 -15.34
N ASP A 637 21.89 41.54 -16.59
CA ASP A 637 21.27 40.69 -17.62
C ASP A 637 21.47 39.19 -17.34
N GLN A 638 22.64 38.82 -16.80
CA GLN A 638 22.90 37.44 -16.37
C GLN A 638 22.05 37.07 -15.17
N LEU A 639 21.86 38.00 -14.23
CA LEU A 639 21.02 37.80 -13.06
C LEU A 639 19.56 37.56 -13.46
N VAL A 640 19.04 38.36 -14.41
CA VAL A 640 17.68 38.20 -14.95
C VAL A 640 17.51 36.84 -15.63
N GLY A 641 18.49 36.40 -16.42
CA GLY A 641 18.47 35.09 -17.04
C GLY A 641 18.44 33.94 -16.02
N ILE A 642 19.25 34.02 -14.97
CA ILE A 642 19.35 32.99 -13.92
C ILE A 642 18.07 32.97 -13.07
N VAL A 643 17.57 34.13 -12.66
CA VAL A 643 16.33 34.23 -11.89
C VAL A 643 15.16 33.65 -12.67
N LYS A 644 15.06 33.93 -13.98
CA LYS A 644 14.00 33.34 -14.82
C LYS A 644 14.08 31.81 -14.85
N GLN A 645 15.28 31.24 -15.01
CA GLN A 645 15.47 29.78 -14.96
C GLN A 645 15.15 29.19 -13.58
N MET A 646 15.41 29.92 -12.49
CA MET A 646 15.08 29.47 -11.13
C MET A 646 13.57 29.55 -10.84
N VAL A 647 12.89 30.57 -11.37
CA VAL A 647 11.42 30.68 -11.30
C VAL A 647 10.75 29.60 -12.14
N ASP A 648 11.25 29.32 -13.35
CA ASP A 648 10.77 28.22 -14.19
C ASP A 648 10.95 26.84 -13.51
N LYS A 649 11.96 26.73 -12.63
CA LYS A 649 12.18 25.59 -11.73
C LYS A 649 11.38 25.64 -10.42
N LYS A 650 10.38 26.52 -10.33
CA LYS A 650 9.47 26.71 -9.18
C LYS A 650 10.17 27.09 -7.86
N MET A 651 11.35 27.71 -7.89
CA MET A 651 11.99 28.21 -6.66
C MET A 651 11.26 29.45 -6.14
N SER A 652 11.05 29.50 -4.82
CA SER A 652 10.44 30.68 -4.19
C SER A 652 11.39 31.89 -4.23
N GLN A 653 10.83 33.10 -4.23
CA GLN A 653 11.60 34.35 -4.16
C GLN A 653 12.63 34.33 -3.01
N THR A 654 12.26 33.75 -1.87
CA THR A 654 13.16 33.65 -0.72
C THR A 654 14.36 32.77 -1.07
N GLN A 655 14.14 31.58 -1.64
CA GLN A 655 15.23 30.67 -2.02
C GLN A 655 16.12 31.28 -3.11
N ILE A 656 15.54 32.02 -4.05
CA ILE A 656 16.30 32.74 -5.09
C ILE A 656 17.22 33.79 -4.46
N ILE A 657 16.72 34.59 -3.52
CA ILE A 657 17.53 35.61 -2.84
C ILE A 657 18.61 34.96 -1.98
N GLN A 658 18.29 33.89 -1.25
CA GLN A 658 19.28 33.17 -0.44
C GLN A 658 20.38 32.56 -1.32
N SER A 659 20.01 31.99 -2.47
CA SER A 659 20.95 31.36 -3.39
C SER A 659 21.82 32.35 -4.16
N LEU A 660 21.25 33.49 -4.58
CA LEU A 660 21.97 34.46 -5.41
C LEU A 660 22.72 35.49 -4.58
N TRP A 661 22.18 35.98 -3.46
CA TRP A 661 22.88 36.94 -2.60
C TRP A 661 23.64 36.27 -1.45
N GLY A 662 23.52 34.95 -1.26
CA GLY A 662 24.26 34.20 -0.23
C GLY A 662 23.88 34.57 1.20
N VAL A 663 22.67 35.08 1.41
CA VAL A 663 22.17 35.57 2.70
C VAL A 663 21.04 34.68 3.21
N GLU A 664 21.01 34.36 4.50
CA GLU A 664 19.88 33.62 5.08
C GLU A 664 18.65 34.53 5.29
N LYS A 665 17.45 33.96 5.22
CA LYS A 665 16.20 34.69 5.49
C LYS A 665 16.24 35.27 6.91
N ASN A 666 16.07 36.59 7.02
CA ASN A 666 16.21 37.37 8.26
C ASN A 666 17.64 37.46 8.84
N GLY A 667 18.65 36.97 8.13
CA GLY A 667 20.07 37.13 8.48
C GLY A 667 20.61 38.54 8.17
N LYS A 668 21.87 38.79 8.55
CA LYS A 668 22.56 40.07 8.29
C LYS A 668 22.72 40.27 6.78
N GLY A 669 22.16 41.34 6.23
CA GLY A 669 22.16 41.64 4.79
C GLY A 669 20.87 41.28 4.03
N TRP A 670 19.94 40.54 4.65
CA TRP A 670 18.68 40.12 4.00
C TRP A 670 17.83 41.28 3.48
N LYS A 671 17.66 42.33 4.29
CA LYS A 671 16.84 43.50 3.90
C LYS A 671 17.41 44.23 2.67
N GLN A 672 18.74 44.26 2.55
CA GLN A 672 19.41 44.89 1.42
C GLN A 672 19.26 44.03 0.16
N ALA A 673 19.57 42.73 0.25
CA ALA A 673 19.40 41.77 -0.86
C ALA A 673 17.94 41.70 -1.37
N TYR A 674 16.96 41.78 -0.46
CA TYR A 674 15.55 41.81 -0.82
C TYR A 674 15.15 43.10 -1.57
N THR A 675 15.75 44.23 -1.19
CA THR A 675 15.50 45.53 -1.85
C THR A 675 16.12 45.54 -3.25
N GLU A 676 17.36 45.07 -3.38
CA GLU A 676 18.06 44.95 -4.68
C GLU A 676 17.34 43.98 -5.63
N TYR A 677 16.85 42.84 -5.12
CA TYR A 677 16.02 41.93 -5.91
C TYR A 677 14.76 42.63 -6.44
N LYS A 678 14.06 43.41 -5.60
CA LYS A 678 12.85 44.14 -6.03
C LYS A 678 13.14 45.26 -7.03
N GLU A 679 14.31 45.89 -6.97
CA GLU A 679 14.69 46.91 -7.95
C GLU A 679 15.00 46.31 -9.33
N LEU A 680 15.52 45.07 -9.39
CA LEU A 680 15.81 44.37 -10.64
C LEU A 680 14.60 43.64 -11.24
N PHE A 681 13.65 43.24 -10.39
CA PHE A 681 12.43 42.51 -10.77
C PHE A 681 11.20 43.15 -10.12
N PRO A 682 10.73 44.30 -10.64
CA PRO A 682 9.59 45.03 -10.07
C PRO A 682 8.26 44.29 -10.17
#